data_AF-A0A932D6P0-F1
#
_entry.id   AF-A0A932D6P0-F1
#
_cell.length_a   1.000
_cell.length_b   1.000
_cell.length_c   1.000
_cell.angle_alpha   90.00
_cell.angle_beta   90.00
_cell.angle_gamma   90.00
#
_symmetry.space_group_name_H-M   'P 1'
#
loop_
_entity.id
_entity.type
_entity.pdbx_description
1 polymer ?
#
loop_
_entity_poly.entity_id
_entity_poly.type
_entity_poly.pdbx_seq_one_letter_code
_entity_poly.pdbx_strand_id
1 'polypeptide(L)'
;MVSICLSAPFPADWRNVQSVQIDRTGLVKLSVPLETLDAARPGLEDLRLYDDSGRELPFLLQRPVQSQAVVHAPKSFHVTLNAASTVAVIETGLNQPIEGLTLDTPARDFLKAASLEASTDGQQWQTLAQGEPIFHQPEGASKLHIAFKPGTWHSLRLTLDDRRAPPIPLTGARLHAAEREPAPAEALDVRIVERDEGPGQTRFTLQAAGANVTLAGLELETTEPLFTRTVTLAHRTYVENEVRETVLARDTIYRVAVEGQPAASHLAFAVDVPVPTRELILTIQNGDSPPLPLTAVRARRRPVYLSWLANQAGTVHLLSRNAQCAAPQYDRAALPKNVAGTLVTPRAPALLSLNPAYRVTEALPELAELGSAIDLAKWKYRKRLQLTKTGVQQVELDLEALARTGSSFADLRLVRAGQQLPYLLERTSFSRSLAPTVEKSADPKRPTVSRWRLRLPHAALPITQLTCDADAPFFKREASLTEQVKDDRGTPHAVSRGQASWVRNLGQKKERLTLHLSQPPTTDQLVLEIDNGDNPPLELKDFQAYYPATRLLFKVSPDADAFLYYGNKEASFPRYDIDLVARQLLAAEKSKAALGAEEVLKKTAWGETLQPTGAAGWIFWIVLGGVVVALLILIARLLPKSQA
;
A
#
# COMPACT_ATOMS: atom_id res chain seq x y z
N MET A 1 -22.89 -39.17 44.58
CA MET A 1 -22.26 -39.57 43.30
C MET A 1 -22.29 -38.36 42.38
N VAL A 2 -21.15 -37.68 42.22
CA VAL A 2 -21.02 -36.60 41.25
C VAL A 2 -20.75 -37.26 39.90
N SER A 3 -21.76 -37.31 39.03
CA SER A 3 -21.55 -37.72 37.64
C SER A 3 -20.63 -36.70 36.98
N ILE A 4 -19.39 -37.11 36.73
CA ILE A 4 -18.50 -36.43 35.81
C ILE A 4 -19.09 -36.65 34.43
N CYS A 5 -19.87 -35.69 33.92
CA CYS A 5 -20.25 -35.68 32.51
C CYS A 5 -18.96 -35.51 31.70
N LEU A 6 -18.46 -36.61 31.14
CA LEU A 6 -17.53 -36.58 30.01
C LEU A 6 -18.26 -35.90 28.85
N SER A 7 -17.84 -34.69 28.48
CA SER A 7 -18.30 -34.03 27.26
C SER A 7 -18.08 -34.95 26.06
N ALA A 8 -19.03 -35.01 25.12
CA ALA A 8 -18.86 -35.76 23.89
C ALA A 8 -17.54 -35.39 23.19
N PRO A 9 -16.81 -36.34 22.57
CA PRO A 9 -15.58 -36.03 21.85
C PRO A 9 -15.91 -35.19 20.62
N PHE A 10 -15.49 -33.92 20.61
CA PHE A 10 -15.56 -33.07 19.43
C PHE A 10 -14.62 -33.58 18.33
N PRO A 11 -14.89 -33.28 17.04
CA PRO A 11 -14.03 -33.73 15.96
C PRO A 11 -12.56 -33.29 16.15
N ALA A 12 -11.63 -34.23 16.03
CA ALA A 12 -10.22 -34.03 16.38
C ALA A 12 -9.47 -33.08 15.42
N ASP A 13 -10.03 -32.79 14.24
CA ASP A 13 -9.42 -31.89 13.25
C ASP A 13 -9.64 -30.40 13.56
N TRP A 14 -10.43 -30.09 14.59
CA TRP A 14 -10.76 -28.71 14.98
C TRP A 14 -9.92 -28.27 16.15
N ARG A 15 -9.08 -27.25 15.94
CA ARG A 15 -8.10 -26.83 16.95
C ARG A 15 -8.72 -26.07 18.10
N ASN A 16 -9.70 -25.21 17.85
CA ASN A 16 -10.23 -24.32 18.88
C ASN A 16 -11.69 -24.61 19.19
N VAL A 17 -12.09 -24.30 20.44
CA VAL A 17 -13.47 -24.39 20.92
C VAL A 17 -13.80 -23.20 21.84
N GLN A 18 -15.03 -22.70 21.72
CA GLN A 18 -15.65 -21.73 22.65
C GLN A 18 -17.04 -22.22 23.07
N SER A 19 -17.29 -22.21 24.37
CA SER A 19 -18.59 -22.59 24.93
C SER A 19 -19.51 -21.38 25.06
N VAL A 20 -20.78 -21.55 24.70
CA VAL A 20 -21.84 -20.54 24.74
C VAL A 20 -23.01 -21.12 25.52
N GLN A 21 -23.42 -20.44 26.59
CA GLN A 21 -24.56 -20.87 27.40
C GLN A 21 -25.87 -20.35 26.83
N ILE A 22 -26.84 -21.26 26.65
CA ILE A 22 -28.18 -20.99 26.16
C ILE A 22 -29.19 -21.30 27.26
N ASP A 23 -29.85 -20.26 27.77
CA ASP A 23 -30.73 -20.39 28.95
C ASP A 23 -32.13 -20.97 28.59
N ARG A 24 -32.56 -20.91 27.33
CA ARG A 24 -33.88 -21.39 26.87
C ARG A 24 -33.91 -21.70 25.38
N THR A 25 -34.93 -22.44 24.95
CA THR A 25 -35.20 -22.73 23.54
C THR A 25 -35.58 -21.46 22.76
N GLY A 26 -35.19 -21.38 21.48
CA GLY A 26 -35.57 -20.29 20.59
C GLY A 26 -34.52 -19.97 19.53
N LEU A 27 -34.78 -18.92 18.74
CA LEU A 27 -33.79 -18.42 17.78
C LEU A 27 -32.68 -17.69 18.55
N VAL A 28 -31.47 -18.21 18.43
CA VAL A 28 -30.27 -17.59 18.99
C VAL A 28 -29.60 -16.79 17.90
N LYS A 29 -29.17 -15.57 18.23
CA LYS A 29 -28.32 -14.73 17.38
C LYS A 29 -27.06 -14.37 18.15
N LEU A 30 -25.93 -14.92 17.74
CA LEU A 30 -24.62 -14.69 18.34
C LEU A 30 -23.78 -13.79 17.44
N SER A 31 -23.24 -12.69 17.99
CA SER A 31 -22.13 -11.98 17.34
C SER A 31 -20.86 -12.80 17.52
N VAL A 32 -20.22 -13.18 16.42
CA VAL A 32 -19.00 -13.98 16.46
C VAL A 32 -17.88 -13.17 17.14
N PRO A 33 -17.26 -13.68 18.22
CA PRO A 33 -16.15 -13.02 18.88
C PRO A 33 -14.98 -12.74 17.93
N LEU A 34 -14.28 -11.63 18.16
CA LEU A 34 -13.14 -11.23 17.32
C LEU A 34 -12.04 -12.30 17.29
N GLU A 35 -11.76 -12.93 18.42
CA GLU A 35 -10.80 -14.04 18.53
C GLU A 35 -11.19 -15.27 17.71
N THR A 36 -12.49 -15.55 17.56
CA THR A 36 -12.95 -16.62 16.66
C THR A 36 -12.77 -16.23 15.20
N LEU A 37 -13.12 -15.00 14.81
CA LEU A 37 -12.93 -14.50 13.45
C LEU A 37 -11.46 -14.55 13.05
N ASP A 38 -10.59 -14.11 13.95
CA ASP A 38 -9.16 -14.12 13.76
C ASP A 38 -8.57 -15.52 13.58
N ALA A 39 -9.08 -16.50 14.32
CA ALA A 39 -8.64 -17.88 14.23
C ALA A 39 -9.20 -18.65 13.02
N ALA A 40 -10.35 -18.22 12.51
CA ALA A 40 -11.03 -18.83 11.37
C ALA A 40 -10.36 -18.47 10.03
N ARG A 41 -10.83 -19.09 8.96
CA ARG A 41 -10.50 -18.75 7.58
C ARG A 41 -11.28 -17.50 7.12
N PRO A 42 -10.81 -16.76 6.09
CA PRO A 42 -11.45 -15.52 5.63
C PRO A 42 -12.94 -15.65 5.26
N GLY A 43 -13.37 -16.81 4.77
CA GLY A 43 -14.76 -17.07 4.42
C GLY A 43 -15.59 -17.60 5.59
N LEU A 44 -15.00 -17.85 6.75
CA LEU A 44 -15.59 -18.54 7.91
C LEU A 44 -16.08 -19.96 7.55
N GLU A 45 -15.42 -20.60 6.59
CA GLU A 45 -15.75 -21.96 6.11
C GLU A 45 -15.49 -23.02 7.19
N ASP A 46 -14.57 -22.71 8.08
CA ASP A 46 -14.17 -23.50 9.24
C ASP A 46 -14.78 -22.95 10.52
N LEU A 47 -16.09 -22.68 10.50
CA LEU A 47 -16.90 -22.57 11.72
C LEU A 47 -17.87 -23.73 11.80
N ARG A 48 -18.01 -24.33 12.99
CA ARG A 48 -19.08 -25.30 13.30
C ARG A 48 -19.68 -25.03 14.66
N LEU A 49 -20.97 -25.33 14.81
CA LEU A 49 -21.66 -25.34 16.08
C LEU A 49 -21.99 -26.77 16.46
N TYR A 50 -21.70 -27.16 17.69
CA TYR A 50 -22.03 -28.48 18.25
C TYR A 50 -22.81 -28.29 19.56
N ASP A 51 -23.82 -29.12 19.81
CA ASP A 51 -24.43 -29.20 21.14
C ASP A 51 -23.60 -30.09 22.09
N ASP A 52 -23.95 -30.08 23.38
CA ASP A 52 -23.32 -30.92 24.41
C ASP A 52 -23.34 -32.44 24.11
N SER A 53 -24.24 -32.88 23.22
CA SER A 53 -24.34 -34.29 22.78
C SER A 53 -23.40 -34.64 21.63
N GLY A 54 -22.62 -33.66 21.13
CA GLY A 54 -21.72 -33.85 20.00
C GLY A 54 -22.43 -33.83 18.65
N ARG A 55 -23.67 -33.32 18.57
CA ARG A 55 -24.40 -33.16 17.32
C ARG A 55 -24.15 -31.77 16.73
N GLU A 56 -23.81 -31.74 15.45
CA GLU A 56 -23.64 -30.49 14.69
C GLU A 56 -24.98 -29.76 14.52
N LEU A 57 -24.98 -28.46 14.78
CA LEU A 57 -26.14 -27.58 14.68
C LEU A 57 -26.06 -26.74 13.39
N PRO A 58 -27.09 -26.76 12.53
CA PRO A 58 -27.14 -25.90 11.35
C PRO A 58 -27.30 -24.43 11.75
N PHE A 59 -26.60 -23.54 11.06
CA PHE A 59 -26.65 -22.10 11.31
C PHE A 59 -26.68 -21.28 10.03
N LEU A 60 -27.17 -20.04 10.15
CA LEU A 60 -27.08 -19.01 9.13
C LEU A 60 -26.01 -18.01 9.50
N LEU A 61 -25.10 -17.74 8.56
CA LEU A 61 -24.14 -16.64 8.65
C LEU A 61 -24.76 -15.37 8.07
N GLN A 62 -24.82 -14.29 8.86
CA GLN A 62 -25.28 -12.98 8.43
C GLN A 62 -24.15 -11.96 8.53
N ARG A 63 -23.88 -11.26 7.43
CA ARG A 63 -22.89 -10.19 7.33
C ARG A 63 -23.61 -8.88 7.03
N PRO A 64 -23.91 -8.05 8.05
CA PRO A 64 -24.54 -6.77 7.83
C PRO A 64 -23.59 -5.86 7.04
N VAL A 65 -24.12 -5.22 6.02
CA VAL A 65 -23.42 -4.21 5.20
C VAL A 65 -24.20 -2.91 5.26
N GLN A 66 -23.52 -1.78 5.08
CA GLN A 66 -24.22 -0.52 4.90
C GLN A 66 -25.06 -0.63 3.65
N SER A 67 -26.32 -0.30 3.87
CA SER A 67 -27.33 -0.48 2.87
C SER A 67 -27.48 0.88 2.16
N GLN A 68 -27.44 0.91 0.83
CA GLN A 68 -27.45 2.17 0.06
C GLN A 68 -28.78 2.93 0.19
N ALA A 69 -28.73 4.22 0.56
CA ALA A 69 -29.92 5.06 0.68
C ALA A 69 -30.77 4.99 -0.61
N VAL A 70 -32.09 4.94 -0.45
CA VAL A 70 -33.00 5.03 -1.60
C VAL A 70 -32.97 6.47 -2.10
N VAL A 71 -32.64 6.63 -3.38
CA VAL A 71 -32.51 7.94 -4.01
C VAL A 71 -33.69 8.19 -4.93
N HIS A 72 -34.31 9.37 -4.79
CA HIS A 72 -35.41 9.83 -5.62
C HIS A 72 -35.02 11.08 -6.40
N ALA A 73 -35.50 11.21 -7.63
CA ALA A 73 -35.51 12.48 -8.33
C ALA A 73 -36.62 13.37 -7.73
N PRO A 74 -36.41 14.70 -7.63
CA PRO A 74 -37.47 15.62 -7.26
C PRO A 74 -38.55 15.68 -8.35
N LYS A 75 -39.76 16.07 -7.97
CA LYS A 75 -40.88 16.31 -8.89
C LYS A 75 -40.60 17.51 -9.80
N SER A 76 -40.02 18.58 -9.26
CA SER A 76 -39.58 19.75 -10.04
C SER A 76 -38.28 20.31 -9.47
N PHE A 77 -37.50 20.95 -10.34
CA PHE A 77 -36.23 21.57 -10.00
C PHE A 77 -36.05 22.82 -10.86
N HIS A 78 -36.14 24.00 -10.22
CA HIS A 78 -36.08 25.29 -10.89
C HIS A 78 -34.94 26.12 -10.33
N VAL A 79 -34.06 26.61 -11.21
CA VAL A 79 -32.87 27.39 -10.84
C VAL A 79 -33.05 28.82 -11.33
N THR A 80 -32.80 29.77 -10.44
CA THR A 80 -32.81 31.21 -10.71
C THR A 80 -31.45 31.80 -10.36
N LEU A 81 -30.89 32.57 -11.30
CA LEU A 81 -29.66 33.33 -11.08
C LEU A 81 -30.00 34.73 -10.61
N ASN A 82 -29.44 35.12 -9.47
CA ASN A 82 -29.51 36.48 -8.95
C ASN A 82 -28.13 37.14 -9.03
N ALA A 83 -28.06 38.44 -8.71
CA ALA A 83 -26.81 39.21 -8.77
C ALA A 83 -25.69 38.66 -7.85
N ALA A 84 -26.05 38.05 -6.71
CA ALA A 84 -25.11 37.59 -5.69
C ALA A 84 -25.37 36.14 -5.21
N SER A 85 -26.32 35.44 -5.84
CA SER A 85 -26.67 34.08 -5.44
C SER A 85 -27.34 33.28 -6.55
N THR A 86 -27.20 31.97 -6.49
CA THR A 86 -27.92 31.01 -7.32
C THR A 86 -28.93 30.29 -6.42
N VAL A 87 -30.22 30.38 -6.75
CA VAL A 87 -31.29 29.79 -5.94
C VAL A 87 -31.93 28.66 -6.70
N ALA A 88 -31.99 27.46 -6.11
CA ALA A 88 -32.74 26.33 -6.64
C ALA A 88 -33.94 26.02 -5.74
N VAL A 89 -35.15 26.07 -6.32
CA VAL A 89 -36.39 25.65 -5.67
C VAL A 89 -36.75 24.26 -6.16
N ILE A 90 -37.01 23.36 -5.22
CA ILE A 90 -37.15 21.92 -5.45
C ILE A 90 -38.47 21.46 -4.86
N GLU A 91 -39.40 20.97 -5.68
CA GLU A 91 -40.57 20.23 -5.17
C GLU A 91 -40.17 18.76 -5.03
N THR A 92 -40.30 18.22 -3.82
CA THR A 92 -39.86 16.84 -3.57
C THR A 92 -40.79 15.84 -4.23
N GLY A 93 -42.11 16.06 -4.13
CA GLY A 93 -43.14 15.08 -4.52
C GLY A 93 -43.15 13.82 -3.66
N LEU A 94 -42.50 13.84 -2.50
CA LEU A 94 -42.35 12.70 -1.60
C LEU A 94 -43.19 12.89 -0.33
N ASN A 95 -43.85 11.81 0.09
CA ASN A 95 -44.60 11.77 1.36
C ASN A 95 -43.82 11.06 2.48
N GLN A 96 -42.73 10.37 2.12
CA GLN A 96 -41.81 9.75 3.06
C GLN A 96 -40.77 10.78 3.53
N PRO A 97 -40.20 10.62 4.74
CA PRO A 97 -39.16 11.51 5.20
C PRO A 97 -37.90 11.37 4.35
N ILE A 98 -37.16 12.47 4.20
CA ILE A 98 -35.86 12.56 3.53
C ILE A 98 -34.82 13.12 4.50
N GLU A 99 -33.55 12.75 4.32
CA GLU A 99 -32.44 13.14 5.21
C GLU A 99 -31.25 13.77 4.48
N GLY A 100 -31.33 13.89 3.15
CA GLY A 100 -30.25 14.48 2.40
C GLY A 100 -30.63 14.92 0.99
N LEU A 101 -29.81 15.82 0.46
CA LEU A 101 -29.91 16.37 -0.88
C LEU A 101 -28.52 16.28 -1.53
N THR A 102 -28.41 15.62 -2.68
CA THR A 102 -27.21 15.67 -3.52
C THR A 102 -27.49 16.52 -4.75
N LEU A 103 -26.59 17.45 -5.04
CA LEU A 103 -26.69 18.32 -6.21
C LEU A 103 -26.04 17.68 -7.43
N ASP A 104 -26.66 17.84 -8.59
CA ASP A 104 -26.10 17.42 -9.85
C ASP A 104 -25.62 18.67 -10.62
N THR A 105 -24.33 18.69 -10.96
CA THR A 105 -23.68 19.79 -11.68
C THR A 105 -22.59 19.26 -12.62
N PRO A 106 -22.46 19.83 -13.84
CA PRO A 106 -21.33 19.54 -14.71
C PRO A 106 -20.06 20.33 -14.31
N ALA A 107 -20.14 21.26 -13.35
CA ALA A 107 -18.96 21.98 -12.86
C ALA A 107 -17.95 21.01 -12.22
N ARG A 108 -16.66 21.24 -12.47
CA ARG A 108 -15.54 20.38 -12.02
C ARG A 108 -14.51 21.11 -11.16
N ASP A 109 -14.67 22.40 -10.99
CA ASP A 109 -13.82 23.22 -10.14
C ASP A 109 -14.64 24.38 -9.56
N PHE A 110 -15.00 24.27 -8.29
CA PHE A 110 -15.68 25.33 -7.55
C PHE A 110 -15.68 25.07 -6.04
N LEU A 111 -15.85 26.15 -5.27
CA LEU A 111 -16.12 26.11 -3.82
C LEU A 111 -17.15 27.19 -3.50
N LYS A 112 -18.29 26.81 -2.93
CA LYS A 112 -19.41 27.72 -2.61
C LYS A 112 -19.97 27.41 -1.23
N ALA A 113 -20.46 28.44 -0.55
CA ALA A 113 -21.29 28.28 0.63
C ALA A 113 -22.74 28.02 0.20
N ALA A 114 -23.35 26.97 0.73
CA ALA A 114 -24.73 26.60 0.47
C ALA A 114 -25.58 26.78 1.73
N SER A 115 -26.77 27.36 1.56
CA SER A 115 -27.82 27.33 2.58
C SER A 115 -29.00 26.54 2.05
N LEU A 116 -29.57 25.69 2.91
CA LEU A 116 -30.71 24.85 2.58
C LEU A 116 -31.85 25.16 3.55
N GLU A 117 -32.99 25.52 2.99
CA GLU A 117 -34.24 25.70 3.71
C GLU A 117 -35.27 24.70 3.22
N ALA A 118 -36.20 24.32 4.09
CA ALA A 118 -37.29 23.42 3.77
C ALA A 118 -38.64 23.98 4.20
N SER A 119 -39.68 23.56 3.50
CA SER A 119 -41.05 23.98 3.77
C SER A 119 -42.01 22.80 3.59
N THR A 120 -43.01 22.73 4.47
CA THR A 120 -44.11 21.76 4.38
C THR A 120 -45.31 22.30 3.61
N ASP A 121 -45.43 23.62 3.46
CA ASP A 121 -46.58 24.32 2.88
C ASP A 121 -46.22 25.29 1.74
N GLY A 122 -44.92 25.44 1.44
CA GLY A 122 -44.38 26.38 0.46
C GLY A 122 -44.33 27.84 0.92
N GLN A 123 -44.84 28.16 2.12
CA GLN A 123 -44.99 29.51 2.65
C GLN A 123 -44.02 29.76 3.82
N GLN A 124 -43.98 28.84 4.78
CA GLN A 124 -43.08 28.91 5.94
C GLN A 124 -41.82 28.10 5.66
N TRP A 125 -40.67 28.76 5.79
CA TRP A 125 -39.36 28.17 5.49
C TRP A 125 -38.55 28.01 6.78
N GLN A 126 -38.03 26.81 6.99
CA GLN A 126 -37.14 26.45 8.08
C GLN A 126 -35.74 26.17 7.53
N THR A 127 -34.72 26.79 8.12
CA THR A 127 -33.32 26.51 7.79
C THR A 127 -32.93 25.10 8.26
N LEU A 128 -32.45 24.28 7.32
CA LEU A 128 -31.90 22.94 7.58
C LEU A 128 -30.37 22.96 7.64
N ALA A 129 -29.74 23.77 6.79
CA ALA A 129 -28.29 23.97 6.76
C ALA A 129 -27.97 25.41 6.38
N GLN A 130 -26.89 25.96 6.91
CA GLN A 130 -26.47 27.34 6.65
C GLN A 130 -24.96 27.39 6.40
N GLY A 131 -24.58 28.00 5.28
CA GLY A 131 -23.18 28.24 4.92
C GLY A 131 -22.34 26.98 4.72
N GLU A 132 -22.97 25.85 4.44
CA GLU A 132 -22.30 24.56 4.28
C GLU A 132 -21.42 24.57 3.01
N PRO A 133 -20.13 24.22 3.10
CA PRO A 133 -19.28 24.14 1.92
C PRO A 133 -19.76 23.06 0.94
N ILE A 134 -19.99 23.46 -0.31
CA ILE A 134 -20.23 22.58 -1.46
C ILE A 134 -19.15 22.86 -2.50
N PHE A 135 -18.50 21.80 -2.97
CA PHE A 135 -17.33 21.95 -3.82
C PHE A 135 -17.07 20.73 -4.69
N HIS A 136 -16.30 20.97 -5.74
CA HIS A 136 -15.61 19.97 -6.52
C HIS A 136 -14.21 20.51 -6.79
N GLN A 137 -13.17 19.75 -6.43
CA GLN A 137 -11.78 20.11 -6.64
C GLN A 137 -11.15 19.21 -7.72
N PRO A 138 -10.23 19.73 -8.55
CA PRO A 138 -9.55 18.94 -9.58
C PRO A 138 -8.83 17.70 -9.04
N GLU A 139 -8.37 17.72 -7.79
CA GLU A 139 -7.67 16.63 -7.11
C GLU A 139 -8.61 15.49 -6.65
N GLY A 140 -9.90 15.58 -6.98
CA GLY A 140 -10.90 14.53 -6.76
C GLY A 140 -11.69 14.68 -5.45
N ALA A 141 -11.34 15.61 -4.58
CA ALA A 141 -12.18 15.92 -3.42
C ALA A 141 -13.47 16.60 -3.87
N SER A 142 -14.61 16.11 -3.40
CA SER A 142 -15.90 16.72 -3.70
C SER A 142 -16.88 16.54 -2.55
N LYS A 143 -17.74 17.54 -2.38
CA LYS A 143 -18.88 17.48 -1.49
C LYS A 143 -20.06 18.15 -2.19
N LEU A 144 -20.96 17.32 -2.71
CA LEU A 144 -22.21 17.75 -3.35
C LEU A 144 -23.45 17.33 -2.54
N HIS A 145 -23.25 16.60 -1.45
CA HIS A 145 -24.30 16.13 -0.56
C HIS A 145 -24.40 17.04 0.67
N ILE A 146 -25.63 17.45 0.98
CA ILE A 146 -26.03 18.16 2.18
C ILE A 146 -26.90 17.19 2.99
N ALA A 147 -26.39 16.78 4.16
CA ALA A 147 -27.14 15.95 5.09
C ALA A 147 -27.91 16.83 6.07
N PHE A 148 -29.12 16.43 6.44
CA PHE A 148 -29.96 17.15 7.39
C PHE A 148 -30.83 16.18 8.20
N LYS A 149 -31.47 16.69 9.26
CA LYS A 149 -32.33 15.85 10.09
C LYS A 149 -33.50 15.28 9.26
N PRO A 150 -33.80 13.98 9.37
CA PRO A 150 -34.97 13.35 8.74
C PRO A 150 -36.25 14.17 8.90
N GLY A 151 -36.94 14.43 7.79
CA GLY A 151 -38.24 15.10 7.80
C GLY A 151 -38.99 14.96 6.48
N THR A 152 -40.32 15.08 6.54
CA THR A 152 -41.18 15.11 5.35
C THR A 152 -41.33 16.55 4.89
N TRP A 153 -40.68 16.88 3.78
CA TRP A 153 -40.63 18.24 3.23
C TRP A 153 -41.29 18.28 1.86
N HIS A 154 -42.22 19.21 1.64
CA HIS A 154 -42.85 19.38 0.34
C HIS A 154 -41.93 20.12 -0.64
N SER A 155 -41.25 21.15 -0.14
CA SER A 155 -40.37 22.00 -0.92
C SER A 155 -39.04 22.22 -0.21
N LEU A 156 -37.96 22.27 -0.98
CA LEU A 156 -36.63 22.69 -0.54
C LEU A 156 -36.18 23.93 -1.33
N ARG A 157 -35.43 24.81 -0.68
CA ARG A 157 -34.80 25.98 -1.30
C ARG A 157 -33.32 25.95 -0.97
N LEU A 158 -32.51 25.69 -1.99
CA LEU A 158 -31.07 25.79 -1.93
C LEU A 158 -30.64 27.18 -2.39
N THR A 159 -29.77 27.83 -1.64
CA THR A 159 -29.12 29.08 -2.03
C THR A 159 -27.61 28.88 -2.03
N LEU A 160 -26.98 29.02 -3.19
CA LEU A 160 -25.52 29.08 -3.33
C LEU A 160 -25.06 30.54 -3.32
N ASP A 161 -24.02 30.82 -2.54
CA ASP A 161 -23.39 32.13 -2.48
C ASP A 161 -22.47 32.36 -3.69
N ASP A 162 -22.78 33.38 -4.49
CA ASP A 162 -22.03 33.77 -5.68
C ASP A 162 -21.15 35.01 -5.47
N ARG A 163 -21.10 35.57 -4.24
CA ARG A 163 -20.35 36.80 -3.97
C ARG A 163 -18.84 36.67 -4.15
N ARG A 164 -18.31 35.45 -4.00
CA ARG A 164 -16.87 35.15 -3.98
C ARG A 164 -16.42 34.22 -5.11
N ALA A 165 -17.36 33.63 -5.85
CA ALA A 165 -17.10 32.71 -6.95
C ALA A 165 -18.26 32.79 -7.95
N PRO A 166 -17.98 32.66 -9.27
CA PRO A 166 -19.02 32.76 -10.28
C PRO A 166 -20.15 31.73 -10.05
N PRO A 167 -21.37 32.03 -10.54
CA PRO A 167 -22.44 31.04 -10.57
C PRO A 167 -22.01 29.75 -11.28
N ILE A 168 -22.50 28.62 -10.78
CA ILE A 168 -22.26 27.30 -11.39
C ILE A 168 -23.56 26.76 -11.98
N PRO A 169 -23.51 25.98 -13.07
CA PRO A 169 -24.69 25.30 -13.59
C PRO A 169 -25.18 24.24 -12.60
N LEU A 170 -26.44 24.32 -12.20
CA LEU A 170 -27.14 23.25 -11.48
C LEU A 170 -28.11 22.57 -12.43
N THR A 171 -27.92 21.27 -12.67
CA THR A 171 -28.71 20.49 -13.64
C THR A 171 -29.78 19.64 -13.00
N GLY A 172 -29.71 19.42 -11.69
CA GLY A 172 -30.69 18.63 -10.96
C GLY A 172 -30.31 18.42 -9.51
N ALA A 173 -31.09 17.58 -8.84
CA ALA A 173 -30.81 17.12 -7.51
C ALA A 173 -31.34 15.70 -7.28
N ARG A 174 -30.83 15.06 -6.23
CA ARG A 174 -31.17 13.72 -5.78
C ARG A 174 -31.54 13.78 -4.31
N LEU A 175 -32.75 13.34 -3.97
CA LEU A 175 -33.30 13.31 -2.62
C LEU A 175 -33.02 11.94 -2.00
N HIS A 176 -32.47 11.93 -0.79
CA HIS A 176 -32.13 10.71 -0.06
C HIS A 176 -33.23 10.42 0.97
N ALA A 177 -33.91 9.30 0.82
CA ALA A 177 -34.94 8.87 1.76
C ALA A 177 -34.35 8.66 3.16
N ALA A 178 -35.06 9.15 4.18
CA ALA A 178 -34.72 8.94 5.57
C ALA A 178 -35.19 7.55 5.99
N GLU A 179 -34.42 6.53 5.62
CA GLU A 179 -34.57 5.22 6.21
C GLU A 179 -33.25 4.46 6.05
N ARG A 180 -32.59 4.24 7.19
CA ARG A 180 -32.23 2.90 7.66
C ARG A 180 -31.65 2.94 9.05
N GLU A 181 -31.98 1.93 9.83
CA GLU A 181 -31.16 1.56 10.97
C GLU A 181 -29.73 1.35 10.46
N PRO A 182 -28.74 2.14 10.94
CA PRO A 182 -27.38 2.04 10.45
C PRO A 182 -26.90 0.60 10.68
N ALA A 183 -26.17 0.05 9.71
CA ALA A 183 -25.63 -1.29 9.88
C ALA A 183 -24.76 -1.29 11.15
N PRO A 184 -24.89 -2.30 12.02
CA PRO A 184 -24.18 -2.32 13.30
C PRO A 184 -22.68 -2.25 13.06
N ALA A 185 -21.99 -1.58 13.98
CA ALA A 185 -20.56 -1.42 13.94
C ALA A 185 -20.00 -1.36 15.37
N GLU A 186 -18.95 -2.10 15.63
CA GLU A 186 -18.26 -2.15 16.92
C GLU A 186 -16.80 -1.70 16.76
N ALA A 187 -16.16 -1.26 17.85
CA ALA A 187 -14.77 -0.83 17.80
C ALA A 187 -13.84 -1.97 17.40
N LEU A 188 -12.82 -1.66 16.59
CA LEU A 188 -11.72 -2.55 16.28
C LEU A 188 -10.42 -1.82 16.64
N ASP A 189 -9.67 -2.38 17.59
CA ASP A 189 -8.38 -1.82 17.96
C ASP A 189 -7.41 -1.96 16.78
N VAL A 190 -6.83 -0.83 16.38
CA VAL A 190 -5.80 -0.71 15.35
C VAL A 190 -4.70 0.19 15.89
N ARG A 191 -3.45 -0.26 15.77
CA ARG A 191 -2.27 0.51 16.18
C ARG A 191 -1.35 0.77 14.98
N ILE A 192 -0.74 1.95 14.94
CA ILE A 192 0.36 2.22 14.02
C ILE A 192 1.61 1.54 14.59
N VAL A 193 2.18 0.58 13.86
CA VAL A 193 3.43 -0.11 14.25
C VAL A 193 4.65 0.40 13.50
N GLU A 194 4.44 1.06 12.36
CA GLU A 194 5.51 1.63 11.55
C GLU A 194 5.01 2.88 10.82
N ARG A 195 5.90 3.85 10.66
CA ARG A 195 5.71 5.03 9.81
C ARG A 195 6.98 5.17 8.96
N ASP A 196 6.78 5.20 7.65
CA ASP A 196 7.81 5.45 6.65
C ASP A 196 7.42 6.70 5.85
N GLU A 197 8.32 7.66 5.76
CA GLU A 197 8.14 8.86 4.96
C GLU A 197 8.94 8.75 3.68
N GLY A 198 8.23 8.91 2.57
CA GLY A 198 8.80 8.86 1.23
C GLY A 198 8.48 10.12 0.44
N PRO A 199 8.95 10.17 -0.80
CA PRO A 199 8.77 11.32 -1.69
C PRO A 199 7.28 11.53 -1.96
N GLY A 200 6.75 12.66 -1.50
CA GLY A 200 5.34 13.02 -1.69
C GLY A 200 4.34 12.04 -1.09
N GLN A 201 4.76 11.14 -0.18
CA GLN A 201 3.86 10.17 0.45
C GLN A 201 4.30 9.79 1.87
N THR A 202 3.32 9.48 2.72
CA THR A 202 3.55 8.88 4.04
C THR A 202 2.88 7.53 4.08
N ARG A 203 3.59 6.52 4.57
CA ARG A 203 3.11 5.16 4.67
C ARG A 203 3.10 4.72 6.14
N PHE A 204 2.01 4.10 6.55
CA PHE A 204 1.83 3.54 7.87
C PHE A 204 1.57 2.03 7.77
N THR A 205 2.29 1.24 8.56
CA THR A 205 1.92 -0.15 8.82
C THR A 205 0.99 -0.15 10.02
N LEU A 206 -0.24 -0.61 9.82
CA LEU A 206 -1.27 -0.72 10.83
C LEU A 206 -1.42 -2.18 11.27
N GLN A 207 -1.57 -2.41 12.56
CA GLN A 207 -1.82 -3.72 13.15
C GLN A 207 -3.22 -3.72 13.80
N ALA A 208 -4.16 -4.44 13.19
CA ALA A 208 -5.47 -4.71 13.76
C ALA A 208 -5.40 -5.81 14.83
N ALA A 209 -6.32 -5.75 15.80
CA ALA A 209 -6.44 -6.74 16.87
C ALA A 209 -6.89 -8.13 16.41
N GLY A 210 -7.53 -8.24 15.24
CA GLY A 210 -7.91 -9.52 14.64
C GLY A 210 -7.99 -9.47 13.12
N ALA A 211 -7.89 -10.64 12.49
CA ALA A 211 -8.05 -10.86 11.06
C ALA A 211 -9.48 -11.25 10.68
N ASN A 212 -9.74 -11.37 9.37
CA ASN A 212 -11.02 -11.82 8.78
C ASN A 212 -12.24 -10.99 9.21
N VAL A 213 -12.04 -9.69 9.37
CA VAL A 213 -13.08 -8.72 9.72
C VAL A 213 -13.57 -7.99 8.48
N THR A 214 -14.75 -7.37 8.55
CA THR A 214 -15.18 -6.36 7.57
C THR A 214 -15.15 -5.01 8.26
N LEU A 215 -14.39 -4.05 7.75
CA LEU A 215 -14.37 -2.69 8.27
C LEU A 215 -15.73 -2.03 8.04
N ALA A 216 -16.27 -1.40 9.07
CA ALA A 216 -17.38 -0.45 8.97
C ALA A 216 -16.89 0.97 8.67
N GLY A 217 -15.57 1.20 8.79
CA GLY A 217 -14.89 2.45 8.47
C GLY A 217 -13.54 2.53 9.18
N LEU A 218 -12.62 3.29 8.60
CA LEU A 218 -11.32 3.66 9.13
C LEU A 218 -11.25 5.19 9.16
N GLU A 219 -11.24 5.77 10.36
CA GLU A 219 -11.18 7.21 10.60
C GLU A 219 -9.76 7.65 10.96
N LEU A 220 -9.31 8.72 10.31
CA LEU A 220 -7.98 9.30 10.48
C LEU A 220 -8.09 10.60 11.27
N GLU A 221 -7.60 10.61 12.51
CA GLU A 221 -7.61 11.80 13.35
C GLU A 221 -6.36 12.65 13.06
N THR A 222 -6.56 13.95 12.81
CA THR A 222 -5.48 14.91 12.53
C THR A 222 -5.84 16.33 12.99
N THR A 223 -4.81 17.05 13.42
CA THR A 223 -4.90 18.47 13.82
C THR A 223 -4.78 19.44 12.64
N GLU A 224 -4.46 18.96 11.43
CA GLU A 224 -4.28 19.82 10.24
C GLU A 224 -5.58 20.56 9.88
N PRO A 225 -5.63 21.91 9.97
CA PRO A 225 -6.87 22.66 9.83
C PRO A 225 -7.49 22.65 8.43
N LEU A 226 -6.67 22.56 7.37
CA LEU A 226 -7.17 22.51 5.98
C LEU A 226 -6.25 21.65 5.13
N PHE A 227 -6.81 20.66 4.45
CA PHE A 227 -6.04 19.79 3.56
C PHE A 227 -6.96 19.01 2.62
N THR A 228 -6.35 18.47 1.57
CA THR A 228 -6.93 17.45 0.69
C THR A 228 -5.83 16.44 0.38
N ARG A 229 -6.08 15.14 0.63
CA ARG A 229 -5.11 14.06 0.41
C ARG A 229 -5.80 12.80 -0.10
N THR A 230 -5.19 12.13 -1.08
CA THR A 230 -5.62 10.78 -1.46
C THR A 230 -5.06 9.77 -0.48
N VAL A 231 -5.88 8.80 -0.08
CA VAL A 231 -5.49 7.68 0.78
C VAL A 231 -5.73 6.34 0.10
N THR A 232 -4.89 5.36 0.42
CA THR A 232 -5.03 3.98 -0.03
C THR A 232 -4.83 3.05 1.15
N LEU A 233 -5.75 2.10 1.32
CA LEU A 233 -5.61 0.98 2.25
C LEU A 233 -5.30 -0.28 1.45
N ALA A 234 -4.28 -1.02 1.85
CA ALA A 234 -3.85 -2.25 1.21
C ALA A 234 -3.44 -3.32 2.24
N HIS A 235 -3.22 -4.54 1.78
CA HIS A 235 -2.58 -5.60 2.57
C HIS A 235 -1.55 -6.35 1.71
N ARG A 236 -0.63 -7.06 2.37
CA ARG A 236 0.37 -7.89 1.70
C ARG A 236 -0.23 -9.25 1.32
N THR A 237 -0.06 -9.64 0.08
CA THR A 237 -0.38 -10.97 -0.46
C THR A 237 0.89 -11.58 -1.06
N TYR A 238 0.90 -12.90 -1.17
CA TYR A 238 1.99 -13.63 -1.80
C TYR A 238 1.48 -14.27 -3.09
N VAL A 239 2.07 -13.86 -4.22
CA VAL A 239 1.65 -14.25 -5.58
C VAL A 239 2.91 -14.43 -6.44
N GLU A 240 2.98 -15.52 -7.22
CA GLU A 240 4.08 -15.76 -8.17
C GLU A 240 5.50 -15.63 -7.57
N ASN A 241 5.69 -16.17 -6.37
CA ASN A 241 6.96 -16.14 -5.63
C ASN A 241 7.39 -14.78 -5.07
N GLU A 242 6.48 -13.81 -5.03
CA GLU A 242 6.74 -12.47 -4.52
C GLU A 242 5.65 -12.00 -3.54
N VAL A 243 6.05 -11.23 -2.54
CA VAL A 243 5.12 -10.47 -1.71
C VAL A 243 4.75 -9.18 -2.45
N ARG A 244 3.45 -8.96 -2.65
CA ARG A 244 2.86 -7.79 -3.32
C ARG A 244 1.79 -7.16 -2.46
N GLU A 245 1.47 -5.90 -2.77
CA GLU A 245 0.39 -5.17 -2.11
C GLU A 245 -0.91 -5.28 -2.92
N THR A 246 -1.98 -5.71 -2.27
CA THR A 246 -3.33 -5.73 -2.83
C THR A 246 -4.14 -4.61 -2.20
N VAL A 247 -4.64 -3.69 -3.04
CA VAL A 247 -5.45 -2.55 -2.59
C VAL A 247 -6.83 -3.02 -2.14
N LEU A 248 -7.22 -2.61 -0.94
CA LEU A 248 -8.52 -2.87 -0.32
C LEU A 248 -9.48 -1.69 -0.53
N ALA A 249 -8.99 -0.45 -0.40
CA ALA A 249 -9.80 0.76 -0.56
C ALA A 249 -8.95 1.95 -1.00
N ARG A 250 -9.59 2.91 -1.69
CA ARG A 250 -9.04 4.22 -2.04
C ARG A 250 -10.08 5.28 -1.76
N ASP A 251 -9.65 6.45 -1.29
CA ASP A 251 -10.52 7.60 -1.06
C ASP A 251 -9.71 8.91 -1.05
N THR A 252 -10.38 10.05 -0.94
CA THR A 252 -9.78 11.36 -0.73
C THR A 252 -10.28 11.95 0.57
N ILE A 253 -9.40 12.07 1.56
CA ILE A 253 -9.70 12.75 2.83
C ILE A 253 -9.48 14.25 2.70
N TYR A 254 -10.30 15.04 3.41
CA TYR A 254 -10.18 16.49 3.36
C TYR A 254 -10.73 17.20 4.59
N ARG A 255 -10.28 18.44 4.76
CA ARG A 255 -10.91 19.48 5.58
C ARG A 255 -10.89 20.77 4.75
N VAL A 256 -12.06 21.24 4.32
CA VAL A 256 -12.25 22.39 3.42
C VAL A 256 -13.18 23.40 4.09
N ALA A 257 -12.79 24.66 4.14
CA ALA A 257 -13.60 25.72 4.72
C ALA A 257 -13.94 26.80 3.69
N VAL A 258 -15.08 27.45 3.91
CA VAL A 258 -15.40 28.75 3.30
C VAL A 258 -15.23 29.81 4.39
N GLU A 259 -14.71 30.98 4.02
CA GLU A 259 -14.45 32.05 4.99
C GLU A 259 -15.71 32.43 5.78
N GLY A 260 -15.58 32.47 7.11
CA GLY A 260 -16.69 32.76 8.02
C GLY A 260 -17.67 31.62 8.24
N GLN A 261 -17.40 30.42 7.69
CA GLN A 261 -18.23 29.23 7.85
C GLN A 261 -17.46 28.06 8.48
N PRO A 262 -18.15 27.11 9.14
CA PRO A 262 -17.52 25.87 9.60
C PRO A 262 -16.89 25.07 8.45
N ALA A 263 -15.75 24.43 8.73
CA ALA A 263 -15.12 23.55 7.76
C ALA A 263 -15.94 22.28 7.53
N ALA A 264 -16.09 21.87 6.28
CA ALA A 264 -16.51 20.53 5.92
C ALA A 264 -15.31 19.57 6.02
N SER A 265 -15.54 18.36 6.50
CA SER A 265 -14.48 17.35 6.57
C SER A 265 -14.97 15.96 6.17
N HIS A 266 -14.05 15.17 5.63
CA HIS A 266 -14.24 13.74 5.33
C HIS A 266 -12.93 13.04 5.72
N LEU A 267 -12.95 12.34 6.85
CA LEU A 267 -11.76 11.71 7.45
C LEU A 267 -11.91 10.20 7.63
N ALA A 268 -13.06 9.65 7.25
CA ALA A 268 -13.37 8.24 7.39
C ALA A 268 -13.59 7.61 6.01
N PHE A 269 -12.98 6.45 5.78
CA PHE A 269 -13.11 5.71 4.52
C PHE A 269 -13.13 4.19 4.77
N ALA A 270 -13.09 3.38 3.72
CA ALA A 270 -13.06 1.91 3.81
C ALA A 270 -14.30 1.29 4.50
N VAL A 271 -15.49 1.78 4.16
CA VAL A 271 -16.78 1.23 4.62
C VAL A 271 -17.09 -0.07 3.88
N ASP A 272 -17.48 -1.10 4.64
CA ASP A 272 -17.79 -2.45 4.17
C ASP A 272 -16.64 -3.16 3.45
N VAL A 273 -15.40 -2.86 3.85
CA VAL A 273 -14.17 -3.41 3.26
C VAL A 273 -13.74 -4.68 4.01
N PRO A 274 -13.67 -5.84 3.36
CA PRO A 274 -13.16 -7.06 3.98
C PRO A 274 -11.64 -7.00 4.17
N VAL A 275 -11.20 -7.37 5.37
CA VAL A 275 -9.80 -7.36 5.82
C VAL A 275 -9.41 -8.78 6.24
N PRO A 276 -8.67 -9.52 5.40
CA PRO A 276 -8.32 -10.92 5.67
C PRO A 276 -7.09 -11.07 6.58
N THR A 277 -6.39 -9.99 6.90
CA THR A 277 -5.12 -10.01 7.64
C THR A 277 -5.16 -9.03 8.81
N ARG A 278 -4.29 -9.24 9.81
CA ARG A 278 -4.12 -8.25 10.88
C ARG A 278 -3.24 -7.06 10.46
N GLU A 279 -2.32 -7.27 9.52
CA GLU A 279 -1.43 -6.21 9.03
C GLU A 279 -2.06 -5.53 7.82
N LEU A 280 -2.16 -4.20 7.88
CA LEU A 280 -2.68 -3.33 6.84
C LEU A 280 -1.66 -2.24 6.53
N ILE A 281 -1.67 -1.74 5.30
CA ILE A 281 -0.82 -0.65 4.82
C ILE A 281 -1.72 0.53 4.47
N LEU A 282 -1.54 1.64 5.17
CA LEU A 282 -2.17 2.92 4.86
C LEU A 282 -1.14 3.82 4.17
N THR A 283 -1.44 4.27 2.96
CA THR A 283 -0.61 5.23 2.22
C THR A 283 -1.38 6.54 2.05
N ILE A 284 -0.78 7.65 2.44
CA ILE A 284 -1.28 9.02 2.25
C ILE A 284 -0.40 9.71 1.20
N GLN A 285 -1.00 10.18 0.12
CA GLN A 285 -0.31 10.97 -0.90
C GLN A 285 -0.27 12.44 -0.49
N ASN A 286 0.91 12.93 -0.12
CA ASN A 286 1.16 14.30 0.33
C ASN A 286 1.44 15.28 -0.80
N GLY A 287 1.94 14.81 -1.95
CA GLY A 287 2.46 15.68 -3.01
C GLY A 287 3.56 16.61 -2.47
N ASP A 288 3.48 17.90 -2.76
CA ASP A 288 4.43 18.91 -2.26
C ASP A 288 4.13 19.39 -0.83
N SER A 289 3.12 18.83 -0.18
CA SER A 289 2.77 19.21 1.19
C SER A 289 3.62 18.43 2.20
N PRO A 290 3.85 18.97 3.40
CA PRO A 290 4.45 18.18 4.48
C PRO A 290 3.59 16.95 4.83
N PRO A 291 4.19 15.90 5.41
CA PRO A 291 3.47 14.75 5.94
C PRO A 291 2.29 15.16 6.83
N LEU A 292 1.11 14.59 6.57
CA LEU A 292 -0.08 14.86 7.38
C LEU A 292 0.12 14.31 8.82
N PRO A 293 0.05 15.16 9.87
CA PRO A 293 0.22 14.70 11.24
C PRO A 293 -1.01 13.92 11.71
N LEU A 294 -0.93 12.59 11.76
CA LEU A 294 -1.97 11.75 12.35
C LEU A 294 -1.78 11.65 13.87
N THR A 295 -2.84 11.89 14.63
CA THR A 295 -2.88 11.70 16.08
C THR A 295 -3.39 10.30 16.45
N ALA A 296 -4.31 9.75 15.66
CA ALA A 296 -4.82 8.39 15.83
C ALA A 296 -5.42 7.84 14.53
N VAL A 297 -5.58 6.52 14.50
CA VAL A 297 -6.34 5.79 13.48
C VAL A 297 -7.39 4.96 14.22
N ARG A 298 -8.68 5.24 14.00
CA ARG A 298 -9.80 4.52 14.63
C ARG A 298 -10.44 3.61 13.60
N ALA A 299 -10.58 2.34 13.93
CA ALA A 299 -11.31 1.40 13.08
C ALA A 299 -12.58 0.94 13.78
N ARG A 300 -13.62 0.70 12.97
CA ARG A 300 -14.80 -0.04 13.39
C ARG A 300 -14.95 -1.25 12.49
N ARG A 301 -15.49 -2.34 13.01
CA ARG A 301 -15.82 -3.55 12.24
C ARG A 301 -17.32 -3.79 12.20
N ARG A 302 -17.77 -4.50 11.16
CA ARG A 302 -19.09 -5.13 11.11
C ARG A 302 -19.07 -6.40 11.97
N PRO A 303 -20.04 -6.58 12.86
CA PRO A 303 -20.23 -7.87 13.52
C PRO A 303 -20.66 -8.90 12.48
N VAL A 304 -20.21 -10.14 12.63
CA VAL A 304 -20.75 -11.27 11.89
C VAL A 304 -21.68 -12.03 12.82
N TYR A 305 -22.90 -12.32 12.38
CA TYR A 305 -23.86 -13.04 13.21
C TYR A 305 -24.01 -14.50 12.77
N LEU A 306 -23.94 -15.41 13.74
CA LEU A 306 -24.41 -16.78 13.62
C LEU A 306 -25.82 -16.85 14.19
N SER A 307 -26.77 -17.33 13.39
CA SER A 307 -28.14 -17.57 13.85
C SER A 307 -28.52 -19.04 13.72
N TRP A 308 -29.04 -19.64 14.79
CA TRP A 308 -29.50 -21.03 14.79
C TRP A 308 -30.71 -21.19 15.71
N LEU A 309 -31.42 -22.31 15.57
CA LEU A 309 -32.53 -22.67 16.44
C LEU A 309 -32.02 -23.55 17.59
N ALA A 310 -32.10 -23.06 18.82
CA ALA A 310 -31.83 -23.85 20.02
C ALA A 310 -33.09 -24.63 20.44
N ASN A 311 -33.02 -25.95 20.34
CA ASN A 311 -34.14 -26.85 20.69
C ASN A 311 -34.18 -27.21 22.19
N GLN A 312 -33.13 -26.88 22.94
CA GLN A 312 -33.03 -27.09 24.38
C GLN A 312 -32.12 -26.02 25.01
N ALA A 313 -32.28 -25.77 26.31
CA ALA A 313 -31.28 -25.05 27.09
C ALA A 313 -30.03 -25.94 27.28
N GLY A 314 -28.85 -25.33 27.37
CA GLY A 314 -27.59 -26.04 27.53
C GLY A 314 -26.39 -25.30 26.94
N THR A 315 -25.27 -26.00 26.82
CA THR A 315 -24.06 -25.45 26.21
C THR A 315 -24.03 -25.76 24.72
N VAL A 316 -23.63 -24.76 23.95
CA VAL A 316 -23.29 -24.89 22.54
C VAL A 316 -21.81 -24.57 22.38
N HIS A 317 -21.12 -25.33 21.54
CA HIS A 317 -19.70 -25.21 21.28
C HIS A 317 -19.47 -24.67 19.87
N LEU A 318 -18.82 -23.51 19.79
CA LEU A 318 -18.32 -22.92 18.56
C LEU A 318 -16.90 -23.40 18.31
N LEU A 319 -16.72 -24.22 17.28
CA LEU A 319 -15.43 -24.74 16.87
C LEU A 319 -14.88 -23.85 15.74
N SER A 320 -13.56 -23.63 15.74
CA SER A 320 -12.84 -22.92 14.67
C SER A 320 -11.47 -23.51 14.37
N ARG A 321 -10.84 -23.04 13.29
CA ARG A 321 -9.47 -23.37 12.89
C ARG A 321 -9.31 -24.81 12.42
N ASN A 322 -10.03 -25.14 11.35
CA ASN A 322 -9.85 -26.38 10.58
C ASN A 322 -9.47 -26.02 9.14
N ALA A 323 -8.21 -26.26 8.77
CA ALA A 323 -7.69 -25.84 7.47
C ALA A 323 -8.24 -26.68 6.29
N GLN A 324 -8.69 -27.91 6.55
CA GLN A 324 -9.04 -28.89 5.52
C GLN A 324 -10.54 -29.03 5.28
N CYS A 325 -11.39 -28.43 6.13
CA CYS A 325 -12.82 -28.58 5.98
C CYS A 325 -13.38 -27.74 4.80
N ALA A 326 -14.41 -28.28 4.15
CA ALA A 326 -15.27 -27.53 3.25
C ALA A 326 -16.19 -26.58 4.05
N ALA A 327 -16.68 -25.53 3.38
CA ALA A 327 -17.71 -24.67 3.95
C ALA A 327 -18.98 -25.50 4.27
N PRO A 328 -19.67 -25.23 5.40
CA PRO A 328 -20.87 -25.96 5.74
C PRO A 328 -21.99 -25.63 4.76
N GLN A 329 -22.71 -26.66 4.31
CA GLN A 329 -23.87 -26.53 3.43
C GLN A 329 -25.10 -27.04 4.17
N TYR A 330 -25.81 -26.13 4.83
CA TYR A 330 -27.07 -26.45 5.50
C TYR A 330 -28.26 -26.08 4.63
N ASP A 331 -29.36 -26.81 4.78
CA ASP A 331 -30.63 -26.44 4.14
C ASP A 331 -31.13 -25.10 4.69
N ARG A 332 -31.18 -24.07 3.83
CA ARG A 332 -31.64 -22.73 4.17
C ARG A 332 -33.15 -22.69 4.45
N ALA A 333 -33.92 -23.69 4.02
CA ALA A 333 -35.34 -23.80 4.31
C ALA A 333 -35.61 -24.27 5.75
N ALA A 334 -34.62 -24.89 6.42
CA ALA A 334 -34.74 -25.36 7.80
C ALA A 334 -34.60 -24.25 8.85
N LEU A 335 -34.11 -23.05 8.46
CA LEU A 335 -34.03 -21.88 9.34
C LEU A 335 -35.19 -20.94 9.03
N PRO A 336 -36.07 -20.61 9.99
CA PRO A 336 -37.29 -19.87 9.66
C PRO A 336 -36.95 -18.46 9.19
N LYS A 337 -37.43 -18.09 7.99
CA LYS A 337 -37.21 -16.75 7.38
C LYS A 337 -37.87 -15.61 8.18
N ASN A 338 -38.87 -15.95 8.99
CA ASN A 338 -39.54 -15.08 9.95
C ASN A 338 -39.76 -15.90 11.23
N VAL A 339 -38.93 -15.68 12.26
CA VAL A 339 -39.18 -16.29 13.57
C VAL A 339 -40.01 -15.32 14.39
N ALA A 340 -41.32 -15.55 14.44
CA ALA A 340 -42.21 -15.00 15.48
C ALA A 340 -41.97 -15.70 16.85
N GLY A 341 -40.71 -16.01 17.15
CA GLY A 341 -40.25 -16.62 18.39
C GLY A 341 -39.30 -15.66 19.10
N THR A 342 -39.37 -15.65 20.42
CA THR A 342 -38.59 -14.75 21.28
C THR A 342 -37.10 -14.90 20.99
N LEU A 343 -36.45 -13.84 20.50
CA LEU A 343 -35.00 -13.80 20.33
C LEU A 343 -34.34 -14.20 21.65
N VAL A 344 -33.43 -15.17 21.58
CA VAL A 344 -32.60 -15.58 22.71
C VAL A 344 -31.25 -14.91 22.52
N THR A 345 -30.94 -13.94 23.37
CA THR A 345 -29.59 -13.38 23.46
C THR A 345 -28.74 -14.39 24.22
N PRO A 346 -27.76 -15.04 23.58
CA PRO A 346 -26.87 -15.96 24.28
C PRO A 346 -26.02 -15.18 25.28
N ARG A 347 -25.54 -15.85 26.34
CA ARG A 347 -24.47 -15.25 27.15
C ARG A 347 -23.23 -15.07 26.30
N ALA A 348 -22.36 -14.13 26.71
CA ALA A 348 -21.07 -13.94 26.05
C ALA A 348 -20.33 -15.30 25.98
N PRO A 349 -19.77 -15.66 24.81
CA PRO A 349 -18.96 -16.87 24.68
C PRO A 349 -17.81 -16.88 25.69
N ALA A 350 -17.46 -18.07 26.18
CA ALA A 350 -16.24 -18.26 26.94
C ALA A 350 -15.00 -17.97 26.08
N LEU A 351 -13.84 -17.76 26.72
CA LEU A 351 -12.58 -17.53 26.04
C LEU A 351 -12.25 -18.66 25.06
N LEU A 352 -11.70 -18.29 23.89
CA LEU A 352 -11.14 -19.24 22.92
C LEU A 352 -10.10 -20.15 23.58
N SER A 353 -10.36 -21.46 23.54
CA SER A 353 -9.51 -22.48 24.16
C SER A 353 -9.15 -23.57 23.16
N LEU A 354 -8.06 -24.30 23.43
CA LEU A 354 -7.69 -25.48 22.65
C LEU A 354 -8.73 -26.59 22.86
N ASN A 355 -9.21 -27.18 21.78
CA ASN A 355 -10.06 -28.37 21.85
C ASN A 355 -9.24 -29.56 22.42
N PRO A 356 -9.61 -30.16 23.57
CA PRO A 356 -8.87 -31.29 24.16
C PRO A 356 -8.82 -32.53 23.25
N ALA A 357 -9.81 -32.69 22.37
CA ALA A 357 -9.85 -33.76 21.39
C ALA A 357 -8.96 -33.49 20.17
N TYR A 358 -8.41 -32.26 20.04
CA TYR A 358 -7.58 -31.91 18.90
C TYR A 358 -6.39 -32.87 18.76
N ARG A 359 -6.22 -33.39 17.56
CA ARG A 359 -5.05 -34.15 17.16
C ARG A 359 -4.49 -33.44 15.95
N VAL A 360 -3.16 -33.26 15.93
CA VAL A 360 -2.50 -32.68 14.77
C VAL A 360 -2.60 -33.70 13.64
N THR A 361 -3.59 -33.51 12.76
CA THR A 361 -3.63 -34.18 11.46
C THR A 361 -2.48 -33.57 10.67
N GLU A 362 -1.33 -34.27 10.57
CA GLU A 362 -0.04 -33.83 10.02
C GLU A 362 -0.15 -32.62 9.09
N ALA A 363 -0.14 -31.43 9.69
CA ALA A 363 -0.30 -30.16 9.00
C ALA A 363 1.02 -29.43 9.15
N LEU A 364 1.81 -29.56 8.09
CA LEU A 364 3.13 -28.97 7.85
C LEU A 364 4.23 -29.55 8.75
N PRO A 365 5.22 -30.29 8.20
CA PRO A 365 6.47 -30.51 8.93
C PRO A 365 7.02 -29.15 9.37
N GLU A 366 7.64 -29.10 10.56
CA GLU A 366 8.42 -27.92 10.96
C GLU A 366 9.29 -27.52 9.77
N LEU A 367 9.10 -26.30 9.26
CA LEU A 367 9.95 -25.80 8.18
C LEU A 367 11.38 -25.95 8.66
N ALA A 368 12.19 -26.69 7.90
CA ALA A 368 13.61 -26.70 8.13
C ALA A 368 14.08 -25.24 8.13
N GLU A 369 14.66 -24.79 9.25
CA GLU A 369 15.17 -23.41 9.37
C GLU A 369 16.23 -23.11 8.30
N LEU A 370 16.89 -24.16 7.80
CA LEU A 370 17.93 -24.08 6.80
C LEU A 370 17.54 -24.93 5.59
N GLY A 371 17.75 -24.38 4.41
CA GLY A 371 17.69 -25.07 3.14
C GLY A 371 19.01 -25.77 2.81
N SER A 372 19.22 -26.05 1.51
CA SER A 372 20.42 -26.75 1.05
C SER A 372 21.71 -25.98 1.31
N ALA A 373 22.82 -26.71 1.48
CA ALA A 373 24.16 -26.14 1.39
C ALA A 373 24.33 -25.34 0.08
N ILE A 374 25.19 -24.33 0.11
CA ILE A 374 25.45 -23.47 -1.04
C ILE A 374 26.94 -23.37 -1.33
N ASP A 375 27.28 -23.49 -2.61
CA ASP A 375 28.61 -23.12 -3.09
C ASP A 375 28.74 -21.59 -3.16
N LEU A 376 29.61 -21.06 -2.31
CA LEU A 376 29.87 -19.63 -2.19
C LEU A 376 30.97 -19.12 -3.15
N ALA A 377 31.64 -20.00 -3.91
CA ALA A 377 32.82 -19.64 -4.71
C ALA A 377 32.56 -18.61 -5.82
N LYS A 378 31.32 -18.56 -6.35
CA LYS A 378 30.90 -17.60 -7.39
C LYS A 378 30.32 -16.29 -6.84
N TRP A 379 30.09 -16.21 -5.53
CA TRP A 379 29.51 -15.03 -4.88
C TRP A 379 30.59 -13.99 -4.61
N LYS A 380 30.29 -12.72 -4.89
CA LYS A 380 31.32 -11.66 -4.88
C LYS A 380 31.30 -10.84 -3.60
N TYR A 381 30.13 -10.69 -3.00
CA TYR A 381 29.90 -9.82 -1.86
C TYR A 381 29.09 -10.54 -0.80
N ARG A 382 29.32 -10.17 0.46
CA ARG A 382 28.42 -10.50 1.55
C ARG A 382 28.27 -9.34 2.53
N LYS A 383 27.16 -9.32 3.26
CA LYS A 383 26.91 -8.42 4.39
C LYS A 383 26.39 -9.22 5.56
N ARG A 384 26.90 -8.96 6.77
CA ARG A 384 26.38 -9.60 8.00
C ARG A 384 24.98 -9.07 8.30
N LEU A 385 24.05 -9.97 8.62
CA LEU A 385 22.73 -9.60 9.13
C LEU A 385 22.83 -9.25 10.61
N GLN A 386 22.37 -8.05 10.96
CA GLN A 386 22.23 -7.60 12.34
C GLN A 386 20.82 -7.94 12.82
N LEU A 387 20.69 -9.09 13.48
CA LEU A 387 19.43 -9.63 13.96
C LEU A 387 19.12 -9.04 15.35
N THR A 388 17.88 -8.63 15.57
CA THR A 388 17.45 -7.98 16.82
C THR A 388 16.81 -8.94 17.82
N LYS A 389 16.09 -9.97 17.33
CA LYS A 389 15.45 -11.02 18.15
C LYS A 389 15.22 -12.28 17.33
N THR A 390 14.85 -13.36 18.00
CA THR A 390 14.38 -14.60 17.36
C THR A 390 13.08 -14.38 16.59
N GLY A 391 12.87 -15.12 15.50
CA GLY A 391 11.60 -15.20 14.80
C GLY A 391 11.67 -14.61 13.41
N VAL A 392 10.57 -13.98 12.97
CA VAL A 392 10.48 -13.42 11.63
C VAL A 392 11.21 -12.07 11.59
N GLN A 393 12.12 -11.96 10.63
CA GLN A 393 12.98 -10.81 10.37
C GLN A 393 12.64 -10.22 9.02
N GLN A 394 12.60 -8.89 8.96
CA GLN A 394 12.49 -8.12 7.74
C GLN A 394 13.77 -7.28 7.58
N VAL A 395 14.48 -7.45 6.47
CA VAL A 395 15.66 -6.64 6.12
C VAL A 395 15.41 -5.89 4.82
N GLU A 396 15.68 -4.60 4.79
CA GLU A 396 15.64 -3.78 3.57
C GLU A 396 17.02 -3.80 2.90
N LEU A 397 17.07 -3.97 1.57
CA LEU A 397 18.32 -3.94 0.82
C LEU A 397 18.86 -2.51 0.76
N ASP A 398 20.15 -2.36 1.07
CA ASP A 398 20.84 -1.07 0.98
C ASP A 398 21.32 -0.77 -0.45
N LEU A 399 21.85 0.44 -0.66
CA LEU A 399 22.29 0.91 -1.98
C LEU A 399 23.38 0.01 -2.60
N GLU A 400 24.29 -0.54 -1.79
CA GLU A 400 25.36 -1.42 -2.26
C GLU A 400 24.79 -2.76 -2.77
N ALA A 401 23.88 -3.37 -2.00
CA ALA A 401 23.20 -4.60 -2.40
C ALA A 401 22.33 -4.37 -3.65
N LEU A 402 21.55 -3.29 -3.69
CA LEU A 402 20.71 -2.93 -4.84
C LEU A 402 21.53 -2.72 -6.12
N ALA A 403 22.68 -2.05 -6.03
CA ALA A 403 23.56 -1.76 -7.17
C ALA A 403 24.24 -3.01 -7.77
N ARG A 404 24.48 -4.03 -6.95
CA ARG A 404 25.29 -5.21 -7.32
C ARG A 404 24.48 -6.47 -7.59
N THR A 405 23.17 -6.40 -7.35
CA THR A 405 22.22 -7.48 -7.62
C THR A 405 21.54 -7.24 -8.97
N GLY A 406 21.22 -8.31 -9.70
CA GLY A 406 20.41 -8.20 -10.91
C GLY A 406 18.99 -7.71 -10.64
N SER A 407 18.31 -7.15 -11.65
CA SER A 407 16.94 -6.63 -11.54
C SER A 407 15.88 -7.67 -11.17
N SER A 408 16.17 -8.96 -11.37
CA SER A 408 15.34 -10.09 -10.94
C SER A 408 15.56 -10.46 -9.46
N PHE A 409 16.60 -9.95 -8.81
CA PHE A 409 17.05 -10.36 -7.48
C PHE A 409 17.37 -11.87 -7.37
N ALA A 410 17.61 -12.54 -8.51
CA ALA A 410 17.92 -13.97 -8.57
C ALA A 410 19.25 -14.32 -7.86
N ASP A 411 20.17 -13.36 -7.81
CA ASP A 411 21.47 -13.47 -7.19
C ASP A 411 21.51 -12.89 -5.77
N LEU A 412 20.46 -13.13 -4.99
CA LEU A 412 20.44 -12.92 -3.53
C LEU A 412 20.38 -14.25 -2.81
N ARG A 413 21.18 -14.44 -1.75
CA ARG A 413 21.02 -15.57 -0.81
C ARG A 413 21.22 -15.11 0.60
N LEU A 414 20.30 -15.48 1.48
CA LEU A 414 20.58 -15.48 2.91
C LEU A 414 21.26 -16.81 3.24
N VAL A 415 22.32 -16.78 4.03
CA VAL A 415 23.13 -17.97 4.36
C VAL A 415 23.50 -17.95 5.83
N ARG A 416 23.31 -19.08 6.50
CA ARG A 416 23.69 -19.33 7.90
C ARG A 416 24.37 -20.69 7.97
N ALA A 417 25.52 -20.76 8.63
CA ALA A 417 26.30 -22.00 8.77
C ALA A 417 26.55 -22.76 7.44
N GLY A 418 26.78 -22.03 6.34
CA GLY A 418 27.02 -22.61 5.01
C GLY A 418 25.77 -23.14 4.28
N GLN A 419 24.59 -23.00 4.88
CA GLN A 419 23.31 -23.41 4.32
C GLN A 419 22.45 -22.19 3.98
N GLN A 420 21.64 -22.31 2.92
CA GLN A 420 20.73 -21.24 2.54
C GLN A 420 19.66 -21.06 3.62
N LEU A 421 19.33 -19.82 3.93
CA LEU A 421 18.22 -19.45 4.79
C LEU A 421 17.05 -19.06 3.88
N PRO A 422 15.94 -19.82 3.87
CA PRO A 422 14.78 -19.51 3.05
C PRO A 422 14.21 -18.11 3.34
N TYR A 423 13.81 -17.39 2.29
CA TYR A 423 13.27 -16.04 2.40
C TYR A 423 12.17 -15.79 1.35
N LEU A 424 11.31 -14.81 1.63
CA LEU A 424 10.35 -14.22 0.71
C LEU A 424 10.87 -12.85 0.24
N LEU A 425 10.84 -12.61 -1.06
CA LEU A 425 11.15 -11.30 -1.64
C LEU A 425 9.91 -10.40 -1.62
N GLU A 426 10.05 -9.20 -1.08
CA GLU A 426 9.03 -8.17 -1.09
C GLU A 426 9.49 -6.97 -1.93
N ARG A 427 8.78 -6.73 -3.03
CA ARG A 427 8.90 -5.50 -3.83
C ARG A 427 7.84 -4.52 -3.34
N THR A 428 8.27 -3.47 -2.66
CA THR A 428 7.31 -2.51 -2.10
C THR A 428 6.93 -1.46 -3.14
N SER A 429 5.71 -0.91 -3.01
CA SER A 429 5.30 0.30 -3.74
C SER A 429 5.95 1.59 -3.21
N PHE A 430 6.76 1.48 -2.16
CA PHE A 430 7.33 2.60 -1.44
C PHE A 430 8.73 2.96 -1.99
N SER A 431 8.94 4.25 -2.26
CA SER A 431 10.23 4.75 -2.74
C SER A 431 11.05 5.39 -1.62
N ARG A 432 12.36 5.16 -1.63
CA ARG A 432 13.37 5.90 -0.87
C ARG A 432 14.01 6.97 -1.76
N SER A 433 14.66 7.94 -1.14
CA SER A 433 15.38 9.01 -1.82
C SER A 433 16.87 8.99 -1.50
N LEU A 434 17.68 9.44 -2.45
CA LEU A 434 19.08 9.78 -2.24
C LEU A 434 19.41 11.08 -2.97
N ALA A 435 20.37 11.84 -2.44
CA ALA A 435 20.87 13.04 -3.10
C ALA A 435 22.08 12.65 -3.99
N PRO A 436 22.00 12.81 -5.32
CA PRO A 436 23.17 12.65 -6.18
C PRO A 436 24.15 13.80 -5.95
N THR A 437 25.45 13.56 -6.20
CA THR A 437 26.40 14.67 -6.30
C THR A 437 26.17 15.38 -7.63
N VAL A 438 26.09 16.71 -7.61
CA VAL A 438 25.73 17.51 -8.80
C VAL A 438 26.81 18.51 -9.12
N GLU A 439 27.23 18.53 -10.39
CA GLU A 439 28.19 19.49 -10.92
C GLU A 439 27.59 20.17 -12.17
N LYS A 440 27.58 21.51 -12.20
CA LYS A 440 27.19 22.26 -13.39
C LYS A 440 28.31 22.14 -14.43
N SER A 441 27.98 21.68 -15.63
CA SER A 441 28.92 21.44 -16.71
C SER A 441 28.44 22.14 -17.98
N ALA A 442 28.82 23.39 -18.19
CA ALA A 442 28.48 24.11 -19.42
C ALA A 442 29.01 23.39 -20.67
N ASP A 443 28.27 23.47 -21.78
CA ASP A 443 28.70 22.99 -23.09
C ASP A 443 28.92 24.21 -24.01
N PRO A 444 30.18 24.64 -24.25
CA PRO A 444 30.47 25.82 -25.07
C PRO A 444 29.92 25.72 -26.50
N LYS A 445 29.66 24.51 -27.01
CA LYS A 445 29.11 24.30 -28.35
C LYS A 445 27.58 24.45 -28.39
N ARG A 446 26.91 24.43 -27.23
CA ARG A 446 25.46 24.56 -27.08
C ARG A 446 25.14 25.63 -26.02
N PRO A 447 25.37 26.92 -26.32
CA PRO A 447 25.24 27.99 -25.34
C PRO A 447 23.81 28.21 -24.83
N THR A 448 22.80 27.79 -25.58
CA THR A 448 21.38 27.85 -25.18
C THR A 448 20.98 26.74 -24.21
N VAL A 449 21.87 25.80 -23.88
CA VAL A 449 21.55 24.63 -23.06
C VAL A 449 22.33 24.65 -21.75
N SER A 450 21.61 24.57 -20.65
CA SER A 450 22.22 24.37 -19.33
C SER A 450 22.39 22.87 -19.08
N ARG A 451 23.57 22.45 -18.63
CA ARG A 451 23.88 21.04 -18.40
C ARG A 451 24.43 20.82 -16.99
N TRP A 452 23.98 19.74 -16.36
CA TRP A 452 24.44 19.25 -15.06
C TRP A 452 24.84 17.79 -15.17
N ARG A 453 25.99 17.44 -14.58
CA ARG A 453 26.43 16.06 -14.38
C ARG A 453 26.00 15.63 -12.98
N LEU A 454 25.29 14.52 -12.93
CA LEU A 454 24.78 13.90 -11.72
C LEU A 454 25.53 12.60 -11.49
N ARG A 455 26.18 12.47 -10.34
CA ARG A 455 26.87 11.26 -9.91
C ARG A 455 26.08 10.56 -8.80
N LEU A 456 25.62 9.36 -9.11
CA LEU A 456 25.01 8.44 -8.15
C LEU A 456 26.10 7.80 -7.27
N PRO A 457 25.78 7.37 -6.04
CA PRO A 457 26.77 6.73 -5.16
C PRO A 457 27.26 5.38 -5.69
N HIS A 458 26.43 4.68 -6.47
CA HIS A 458 26.79 3.43 -7.14
C HIS A 458 26.18 3.39 -8.54
N ALA A 459 26.81 2.66 -9.46
CA ALA A 459 26.26 2.33 -10.76
C ALA A 459 25.12 1.31 -10.62
N ALA A 460 24.25 1.22 -11.64
CA ALA A 460 23.16 0.24 -11.71
C ALA A 460 22.13 0.31 -10.57
N LEU A 461 22.02 1.45 -9.89
CA LEU A 461 20.95 1.66 -8.91
C LEU A 461 19.58 1.66 -9.59
N PRO A 462 18.54 1.09 -8.96
CA PRO A 462 17.18 1.02 -9.52
C PRO A 462 16.45 2.38 -9.45
N ILE A 463 17.07 3.46 -9.91
CA ILE A 463 16.48 4.80 -9.91
C ILE A 463 15.33 4.84 -10.91
N THR A 464 14.15 5.25 -10.43
CA THR A 464 12.93 5.37 -11.24
C THR A 464 12.51 6.82 -11.47
N GLN A 465 13.01 7.76 -10.68
CA GLN A 465 12.63 9.17 -10.77
C GLN A 465 13.77 10.09 -10.31
N LEU A 466 13.88 11.26 -10.92
CA LEU A 466 14.76 12.36 -10.51
C LEU A 466 13.92 13.63 -10.35
N THR A 467 14.17 14.40 -9.29
CA THR A 467 13.58 15.73 -9.11
C THR A 467 14.60 16.79 -8.74
N CYS A 468 14.32 18.05 -9.07
CA CYS A 468 15.06 19.22 -8.60
C CYS A 468 14.14 20.46 -8.58
N ASP A 469 14.55 21.52 -7.89
CA ASP A 469 13.82 22.79 -7.80
C ASP A 469 14.57 23.93 -8.50
N ALA A 470 13.85 25.01 -8.82
CA ALA A 470 14.37 26.26 -9.36
C ALA A 470 13.64 27.45 -8.72
N ASP A 471 14.34 28.55 -8.48
CA ASP A 471 13.76 29.74 -7.84
C ASP A 471 13.08 30.73 -8.78
N ALA A 472 13.25 30.56 -10.11
CA ALA A 472 12.67 31.47 -11.09
C ALA A 472 11.14 31.59 -10.93
N PRO A 473 10.57 32.81 -10.92
CA PRO A 473 9.16 33.03 -10.59
C PRO A 473 8.20 32.49 -11.66
N PHE A 474 8.64 32.45 -12.92
CA PHE A 474 7.91 31.87 -14.04
C PHE A 474 8.90 31.46 -15.14
N PHE A 475 8.58 30.39 -15.87
CA PHE A 475 9.38 29.91 -17.00
C PHE A 475 8.66 28.79 -17.75
N LYS A 476 9.16 28.46 -18.94
CA LYS A 476 8.89 27.21 -19.65
C LYS A 476 10.21 26.64 -20.14
N ARG A 477 10.50 25.39 -19.82
CA ARG A 477 11.74 24.71 -20.19
C ARG A 477 11.47 23.26 -20.54
N GLU A 478 12.23 22.73 -21.49
CA GLU A 478 12.29 21.29 -21.75
C GLU A 478 13.51 20.70 -21.05
N ALA A 479 13.28 19.63 -20.29
CA ALA A 479 14.31 18.91 -19.56
C ALA A 479 14.54 17.53 -20.18
N SER A 480 15.79 17.15 -20.34
CA SER A 480 16.17 15.81 -20.79
C SER A 480 17.23 15.21 -19.89
N LEU A 481 17.01 13.97 -19.47
CA LEU A 481 17.94 13.18 -18.69
C LEU A 481 18.52 12.09 -19.58
N THR A 482 19.85 12.07 -19.70
CA THR A 482 20.58 11.09 -20.49
C THR A 482 21.61 10.37 -19.65
N GLU A 483 21.93 9.15 -20.06
CA GLU A 483 23.02 8.34 -19.54
C GLU A 483 24.10 8.19 -20.61
N GLN A 484 25.37 8.29 -20.23
CA GLN A 484 26.47 7.99 -21.15
C GLN A 484 26.84 6.51 -21.04
N VAL A 485 26.41 5.70 -22.02
CA VAL A 485 26.64 4.27 -22.06
C VAL A 485 27.70 3.96 -23.12
N LYS A 486 28.60 3.01 -22.86
CA LYS A 486 29.55 2.54 -23.89
C LYS A 486 28.87 1.48 -24.75
N ASP A 487 28.97 1.61 -26.07
CA ASP A 487 28.56 0.56 -26.99
C ASP A 487 29.54 -0.64 -26.97
N ASP A 488 29.25 -1.69 -27.74
CA ASP A 488 30.08 -2.90 -27.85
C ASP A 488 31.51 -2.61 -28.33
N ARG A 489 31.75 -1.45 -28.95
CA ARG A 489 33.07 -0.99 -29.42
C ARG A 489 33.76 -0.08 -28.40
N GLY A 490 33.16 0.15 -27.24
CA GLY A 490 33.67 1.01 -26.18
C GLY A 490 33.42 2.52 -26.41
N THR A 491 32.67 2.89 -27.45
CA THR A 491 32.36 4.28 -27.78
C THR A 491 31.23 4.77 -26.89
N PRO A 492 31.40 5.89 -26.15
CA PRO A 492 30.32 6.45 -25.35
C PRO A 492 29.25 7.04 -26.27
N HIS A 493 28.00 6.68 -26.01
CA HIS A 493 26.82 7.27 -26.64
C HIS A 493 25.79 7.63 -25.57
N ALA A 494 25.04 8.70 -25.84
CA ALA A 494 24.01 9.18 -24.93
C ALA A 494 22.72 8.37 -25.14
N VAL A 495 22.20 7.77 -24.07
CA VAL A 495 20.91 7.08 -24.07
C VAL A 495 19.93 7.90 -23.24
N SER A 496 18.75 8.22 -23.80
CA SER A 496 17.71 8.93 -23.05
C SER A 496 17.18 8.04 -21.92
N ARG A 497 16.99 8.64 -20.74
CA ARG A 497 16.38 8.00 -19.57
C ARG A 497 15.02 8.59 -19.25
N GLY A 498 14.86 9.89 -19.41
CA GLY A 498 13.58 10.58 -19.20
C GLY A 498 13.58 11.98 -19.80
N GLN A 499 12.40 12.53 -20.02
CA GLN A 499 12.17 13.89 -20.49
C GLN A 499 10.94 14.47 -19.80
N ALA A 500 10.89 15.79 -19.64
CA ALA A 500 9.74 16.49 -19.08
C ALA A 500 9.68 17.95 -19.57
N SER A 501 8.46 18.43 -19.81
CA SER A 501 8.19 19.86 -20.00
C SER A 501 7.89 20.47 -18.64
N TRP A 502 8.63 21.51 -18.27
CA TRP A 502 8.51 22.18 -16.97
C TRP A 502 8.05 23.61 -17.16
N VAL A 503 6.81 23.88 -16.74
CA VAL A 503 6.14 25.16 -16.89
C VAL A 503 5.78 25.69 -15.51
N ARG A 504 6.14 26.94 -15.25
CA ARG A 504 5.68 27.72 -14.10
C ARG A 504 5.10 29.02 -14.62
N ASN A 505 3.79 29.20 -14.48
CA ASN A 505 3.13 30.46 -14.83
C ASN A 505 3.31 31.49 -13.71
N LEU A 506 3.15 32.77 -14.04
CA LEU A 506 3.24 33.86 -13.07
C LEU A 506 2.20 33.66 -11.95
N GLY A 507 2.65 33.68 -10.70
CA GLY A 507 1.77 33.48 -9.52
C GLY A 507 1.44 32.02 -9.22
N GLN A 508 1.88 31.05 -10.04
CA GLN A 508 1.74 29.63 -9.73
C GLN A 508 2.67 29.23 -8.57
N LYS A 509 2.22 28.28 -7.75
CA LYS A 509 3.04 27.69 -6.68
C LYS A 509 4.32 27.08 -7.26
N LYS A 510 5.41 27.10 -6.49
CA LYS A 510 6.64 26.40 -6.84
C LYS A 510 6.40 24.89 -6.87
N GLU A 511 6.43 24.32 -8.07
CA GLU A 511 6.47 22.88 -8.31
C GLU A 511 7.88 22.47 -8.75
N ARG A 512 8.32 21.29 -8.30
CA ARG A 512 9.62 20.70 -8.66
C ARG A 512 9.56 20.10 -10.07
N LEU A 513 10.69 20.13 -10.77
CA LEU A 513 10.87 19.31 -11.96
C LEU A 513 10.78 17.83 -11.55
N THR A 514 9.97 17.05 -12.25
CA THR A 514 9.89 15.60 -12.09
C THR A 514 10.20 14.90 -13.41
N LEU A 515 11.27 14.10 -13.41
CA LEU A 515 11.68 13.26 -14.53
C LEU A 515 11.47 11.80 -14.14
N HIS A 516 10.53 11.13 -14.80
CA HIS A 516 10.36 9.68 -14.68
C HIS A 516 11.34 8.97 -15.62
N LEU A 517 12.10 8.01 -15.08
CA LEU A 517 13.02 7.22 -15.86
C LEU A 517 12.28 6.05 -16.48
N SER A 518 12.38 5.92 -17.81
CA SER A 518 11.83 4.80 -18.58
C SER A 518 12.48 3.46 -18.21
N GLN A 519 13.76 3.49 -17.84
CA GLN A 519 14.53 2.35 -17.36
C GLN A 519 15.54 2.81 -16.31
N PRO A 520 15.88 1.97 -15.32
CA PRO A 520 16.96 2.27 -14.39
C PRO A 520 18.29 2.53 -15.10
N PRO A 521 19.11 3.47 -14.61
CA PRO A 521 20.42 3.73 -15.18
C PRO A 521 21.38 2.56 -14.94
N THR A 522 22.28 2.30 -15.89
CA THR A 522 23.28 1.21 -15.79
C THR A 522 24.62 1.68 -15.21
N THR A 523 24.92 2.96 -15.32
CA THR A 523 26.12 3.66 -14.84
C THR A 523 25.77 4.54 -13.66
N ASP A 524 26.78 5.14 -13.03
CA ASP A 524 26.63 6.12 -11.96
C ASP A 524 26.58 7.56 -12.48
N GLN A 525 26.76 7.79 -13.78
CA GLN A 525 26.80 9.13 -14.39
C GLN A 525 25.55 9.41 -15.22
N LEU A 526 24.79 10.40 -14.79
CA LEU A 526 23.67 10.95 -15.55
C LEU A 526 23.95 12.40 -15.95
N VAL A 527 23.37 12.82 -17.06
CA VAL A 527 23.48 14.18 -17.57
C VAL A 527 22.09 14.74 -17.73
N LEU A 528 21.77 15.76 -16.93
CA LEU A 528 20.56 16.56 -17.06
C LEU A 528 20.87 17.76 -17.97
N GLU A 529 20.05 17.95 -18.98
CA GLU A 529 20.07 19.13 -19.83
C GLU A 529 18.74 19.86 -19.77
N ILE A 530 18.80 21.19 -19.65
CA ILE A 530 17.66 22.09 -19.75
C ILE A 530 17.87 22.95 -20.98
N ASP A 531 16.92 22.90 -21.92
CA ASP A 531 16.89 23.82 -23.05
C ASP A 531 16.35 25.17 -22.58
N ASN A 532 17.21 26.19 -22.59
CA ASN A 532 16.82 27.54 -22.20
C ASN A 532 16.25 28.33 -23.38
N GLY A 533 16.46 27.90 -24.62
CA GLY A 533 16.26 28.73 -25.80
C GLY A 533 17.00 30.06 -25.67
N ASP A 534 16.31 31.16 -25.98
CA ASP A 534 16.83 32.53 -25.86
C ASP A 534 16.67 33.12 -24.45
N ASN A 535 16.29 32.32 -23.45
CA ASN A 535 16.06 32.80 -22.09
C ASN A 535 17.29 32.60 -21.19
N PRO A 536 17.37 33.34 -20.06
CA PRO A 536 18.39 33.09 -19.05
C PRO A 536 18.37 31.64 -18.51
N PRO A 537 19.56 31.07 -18.19
CA PRO A 537 19.68 29.79 -17.50
C PRO A 537 18.92 29.73 -16.18
N LEU A 538 18.32 28.59 -15.88
CA LEU A 538 17.77 28.33 -14.54
C LEU A 538 18.89 27.92 -13.57
N GLU A 539 18.79 28.40 -12.33
CA GLU A 539 19.54 27.86 -11.20
C GLU A 539 18.74 26.70 -10.59
N LEU A 540 19.34 25.50 -10.63
CA LEU A 540 18.72 24.29 -10.11
C LEU A 540 19.34 23.91 -8.76
N LYS A 541 18.51 23.43 -7.84
CA LYS A 541 18.89 22.99 -6.50
C LYS A 541 18.06 21.78 -6.04
N ASP A 542 18.38 21.25 -4.86
CA ASP A 542 17.60 20.19 -4.18
C ASP A 542 17.38 18.94 -5.03
N PHE A 543 18.43 18.48 -5.69
CA PHE A 543 18.39 17.26 -6.49
C PHE A 543 18.12 16.02 -5.62
N GLN A 544 17.14 15.22 -6.01
CA GLN A 544 16.79 13.96 -5.36
C GLN A 544 16.53 12.90 -6.42
N ALA A 545 17.14 11.74 -6.26
CA ALA A 545 16.87 10.54 -7.04
C ALA A 545 16.09 9.53 -6.18
N TYR A 546 15.12 8.86 -6.78
CA TYR A 546 14.20 7.97 -6.07
C TYR A 546 14.27 6.55 -6.60
N TYR A 547 14.18 5.57 -5.69
CA TYR A 547 14.26 4.14 -5.99
C TYR A 547 13.30 3.34 -5.12
N PRO A 548 12.75 2.22 -5.60
CA PRO A 548 11.83 1.39 -4.82
C PRO A 548 12.55 0.64 -3.70
N ALA A 549 11.98 0.64 -2.50
CA ALA A 549 12.47 -0.17 -1.40
C ALA A 549 12.17 -1.65 -1.66
N THR A 550 13.19 -2.49 -1.47
CA THR A 550 13.10 -3.95 -1.63
C THR A 550 13.47 -4.62 -0.31
N ARG A 551 12.65 -5.56 0.15
CA ARG A 551 12.79 -6.19 1.46
C ARG A 551 12.83 -7.71 1.35
N LEU A 552 13.54 -8.38 2.26
CA LEU A 552 13.53 -9.83 2.41
C LEU A 552 12.89 -10.18 3.76
N LEU A 553 11.94 -11.12 3.75
CA LEU A 553 11.28 -11.65 4.94
C LEU A 553 11.72 -13.10 5.17
N PHE A 554 12.24 -13.41 6.35
CA PHE A 554 12.77 -14.74 6.66
C PHE A 554 12.61 -15.07 8.14
N LYS A 555 12.64 -16.35 8.52
CA LYS A 555 12.63 -16.78 9.92
C LYS A 555 14.04 -17.19 10.32
N VAL A 556 14.49 -16.79 11.51
CA VAL A 556 15.81 -17.19 12.02
C VAL A 556 15.77 -17.39 13.55
N SER A 557 16.47 -18.43 14.01
CA SER A 557 16.78 -18.65 15.43
C SER A 557 18.01 -17.86 15.86
N PRO A 558 18.12 -17.43 17.13
CA PRO A 558 19.28 -16.69 17.61
C PRO A 558 20.51 -17.60 17.63
N ASP A 559 21.67 -17.01 17.89
CA ASP A 559 22.94 -17.70 18.18
C ASP A 559 23.81 -18.17 17.01
N ALA A 560 23.52 -17.76 15.76
CA ALA A 560 24.50 -17.95 14.68
C ALA A 560 24.49 -16.83 13.63
N ASP A 561 25.68 -16.56 13.09
CA ASP A 561 25.90 -15.53 12.08
C ASP A 561 25.19 -15.87 10.78
N ALA A 562 24.28 -14.98 10.39
CA ALA A 562 23.62 -15.01 9.11
C ALA A 562 24.15 -13.87 8.23
N PHE A 563 24.26 -14.13 6.93
CA PHE A 563 24.79 -13.18 5.96
C PHE A 563 23.90 -13.13 4.72
N LEU A 564 23.80 -11.95 4.14
CA LEU A 564 23.29 -11.74 2.79
C LEU A 564 24.47 -11.87 1.81
N TYR A 565 24.38 -12.78 0.85
CA TYR A 565 25.31 -12.95 -0.26
C TYR A 565 24.68 -12.45 -1.56
N TYR A 566 25.47 -11.78 -2.41
CA TYR A 566 25.02 -11.24 -3.69
C TYR A 566 26.14 -11.07 -4.74
N GLY A 567 25.75 -10.72 -5.98
CA GLY A 567 26.67 -10.43 -7.09
C GLY A 567 27.07 -11.65 -7.94
N ASN A 568 26.29 -12.73 -7.87
CA ASN A 568 26.48 -13.93 -8.71
C ASN A 568 25.51 -13.93 -9.89
N LYS A 569 25.89 -13.30 -11.01
CA LYS A 569 25.02 -13.12 -12.19
C LYS A 569 24.52 -14.41 -12.85
N GLU A 570 25.13 -15.56 -12.57
CA GLU A 570 24.72 -16.87 -13.08
C GLU A 570 23.68 -17.55 -12.18
N ALA A 571 23.37 -17.00 -11.01
CA ALA A 571 22.41 -17.57 -10.08
C ALA A 571 20.98 -17.46 -10.62
N SER A 572 20.22 -18.55 -10.48
CA SER A 572 18.77 -18.55 -10.67
C SER A 572 18.05 -18.11 -9.40
N PHE A 573 16.82 -17.62 -9.54
CA PHE A 573 15.99 -17.26 -8.39
C PHE A 573 15.73 -18.50 -7.51
N PRO A 574 15.92 -18.42 -6.18
CA PRO A 574 15.76 -19.59 -5.33
C PRO A 574 14.28 -19.99 -5.24
N ARG A 575 14.03 -21.30 -5.06
CA ARG A 575 12.70 -21.84 -4.82
C ARG A 575 12.73 -22.54 -3.46
N TYR A 576 11.84 -22.14 -2.56
CA TYR A 576 11.84 -22.62 -1.19
C TYR A 576 10.44 -23.06 -0.78
N ASP A 577 10.32 -24.08 0.06
CA ASP A 577 9.02 -24.49 0.60
C ASP A 577 8.43 -23.46 1.59
N ILE A 578 9.20 -22.42 1.95
CA ILE A 578 8.69 -21.26 2.73
C ILE A 578 7.54 -20.55 2.01
N ASP A 579 7.44 -20.73 0.69
CA ASP A 579 6.35 -20.26 -0.17
C ASP A 579 5.00 -20.84 0.28
N LEU A 580 4.98 -22.09 0.76
CA LEU A 580 3.78 -22.77 1.26
C LEU A 580 3.24 -22.18 2.56
N VAL A 581 4.08 -21.45 3.31
CA VAL A 581 3.72 -20.81 4.57
C VAL A 581 3.82 -19.29 4.54
N ALA A 582 3.85 -18.70 3.34
CA ALA A 582 4.04 -17.26 3.18
C ALA A 582 2.99 -16.44 3.96
N ARG A 583 1.74 -16.91 4.01
CA ARG A 583 0.66 -16.26 4.78
C ARG A 583 0.97 -16.21 6.28
N GLN A 584 1.51 -17.27 6.84
CA GLN A 584 1.88 -17.37 8.26
C GLN A 584 3.06 -16.43 8.57
N LEU A 585 4.07 -16.36 7.68
CA LEU A 585 5.18 -15.43 7.83
C LEU A 585 4.73 -13.97 7.74
N LEU A 586 3.86 -13.64 6.79
CA LEU A 586 3.31 -12.30 6.64
C LEU A 586 2.44 -11.88 7.83
N ALA A 587 1.76 -12.83 8.50
CA ALA A 587 0.96 -12.56 9.69
C ALA A 587 1.78 -12.49 10.99
N ALA A 588 3.00 -13.02 11.00
CA ALA A 588 3.85 -13.03 12.19
C ALA A 588 4.33 -11.62 12.56
N GLU A 589 4.65 -11.44 13.84
CA GLU A 589 5.35 -10.24 14.31
C GLU A 589 6.75 -10.22 13.69
N LYS A 590 7.08 -9.09 13.05
CA LYS A 590 8.33 -8.90 12.32
C LYS A 590 9.28 -8.03 13.12
N SER A 591 10.55 -8.37 13.06
CA SER A 591 11.63 -7.55 13.62
C SER A 591 12.44 -6.96 12.48
N LYS A 592 12.82 -5.69 12.60
CA LYS A 592 13.72 -5.08 11.63
C LYS A 592 15.14 -5.61 11.87
N ALA A 593 15.70 -6.23 10.85
CA ALA A 593 17.12 -6.53 10.77
C ALA A 593 17.81 -5.46 9.92
N ALA A 594 19.09 -5.22 10.19
CA ALA A 594 19.92 -4.32 9.40
C ALA A 594 21.04 -5.09 8.69
N LEU A 595 21.59 -4.49 7.64
CA LEU A 595 22.77 -4.99 6.95
C LEU A 595 24.02 -4.30 7.52
N GLY A 596 25.04 -5.08 7.82
CA GLY A 596 26.37 -4.58 8.16
C GLY A 596 27.14 -4.08 6.95
N ALA A 597 28.43 -3.76 7.17
CA ALA A 597 29.34 -3.36 6.10
C ALA A 597 29.49 -4.46 5.03
N GLU A 598 29.69 -4.04 3.77
CA GLU A 598 30.00 -4.95 2.67
C GLU A 598 31.38 -5.58 2.84
N GLU A 599 31.44 -6.90 2.68
CA GLU A 599 32.67 -7.67 2.61
C GLU A 599 32.83 -8.23 1.19
N VAL A 600 33.97 -7.94 0.55
CA VAL A 600 34.32 -8.46 -0.77
C VAL A 600 34.96 -9.84 -0.62
N LEU A 601 34.30 -10.87 -1.13
CA LEU A 601 34.74 -12.27 -1.04
C LEU A 601 35.77 -12.64 -2.11
N LYS A 602 35.69 -11.98 -3.27
CA LYS A 602 36.62 -12.17 -4.37
C LYS A 602 37.17 -10.82 -4.80
N LYS A 603 38.43 -10.54 -4.47
CA LYS A 603 39.15 -9.42 -5.10
C LYS A 603 39.23 -9.73 -6.59
N THR A 604 38.55 -8.94 -7.41
CA THR A 604 38.68 -9.02 -8.87
C THR A 604 40.14 -8.75 -9.22
N ALA A 605 40.88 -9.80 -9.56
CA ALA A 605 42.27 -9.71 -10.02
C ALA A 605 42.41 -9.04 -11.41
N TRP A 606 41.33 -8.52 -12.00
CA TRP A 606 41.26 -8.04 -13.39
C TRP A 606 40.85 -6.57 -13.51
N GLY A 607 41.35 -5.72 -12.61
CA GLY A 607 41.15 -4.26 -12.69
C GLY A 607 42.36 -3.40 -12.26
N GLU A 608 43.29 -3.95 -11.49
CA GLU A 608 44.47 -3.21 -10.98
C GLU A 608 45.82 -3.64 -11.58
N THR A 609 45.84 -4.53 -12.58
CA THR A 609 47.09 -5.07 -13.14
C THR A 609 47.12 -4.97 -14.66
N LEU A 610 47.00 -3.76 -15.20
CA LEU A 610 47.47 -3.41 -16.56
C LEU A 610 47.96 -1.96 -16.66
N GLN A 611 48.41 -1.37 -15.55
CA GLN A 611 49.50 -0.39 -15.61
C GLN A 611 50.73 -1.10 -15.05
N PRO A 612 51.72 -1.49 -15.89
CA PRO A 612 52.97 -2.01 -15.37
C PRO A 612 53.74 -0.84 -14.77
N THR A 613 53.50 -0.55 -13.49
CA THR A 613 54.42 0.28 -12.71
C THR A 613 55.47 -0.64 -12.10
N GLY A 614 56.75 -0.40 -12.43
CA GLY A 614 57.89 -1.16 -11.94
C GLY A 614 58.42 -2.25 -12.89
N ALA A 615 59.43 -3.01 -12.42
CA ALA A 615 60.35 -3.86 -13.19
C ALA A 615 59.72 -4.86 -14.17
N ALA A 616 58.43 -5.18 -14.03
CA ALA A 616 57.68 -6.04 -14.95
C ALA A 616 57.43 -5.40 -16.33
N GLY A 617 57.42 -4.06 -16.43
CA GLY A 617 57.27 -3.35 -17.72
C GLY A 617 58.47 -3.57 -18.64
N TRP A 618 59.70 -3.56 -18.09
CA TRP A 618 60.93 -3.79 -18.88
C TRP A 618 61.01 -5.21 -19.44
N ILE A 619 60.56 -6.22 -18.68
CA ILE A 619 60.58 -7.61 -19.16
C ILE A 619 59.64 -7.78 -20.36
N PHE A 620 58.46 -7.15 -20.33
CA PHE A 620 57.54 -7.17 -21.48
C PHE A 620 58.17 -6.52 -22.72
N TRP A 621 58.83 -5.36 -22.58
CA TRP A 621 59.52 -4.69 -23.69
C TRP A 621 60.76 -5.45 -24.18
N ILE A 622 61.48 -6.15 -23.31
CA ILE A 622 62.61 -7.02 -23.69
C ILE A 622 62.12 -8.23 -24.48
N VAL A 623 61.03 -8.88 -24.05
CA VAL A 623 60.43 -10.01 -24.76
C VAL A 623 59.88 -9.55 -26.11
N LEU A 624 59.16 -8.42 -26.15
CA LEU A 624 58.63 -7.86 -27.40
C LEU A 624 59.76 -7.47 -28.37
N GLY A 625 60.80 -6.80 -27.86
CA GLY A 625 62.00 -6.47 -28.64
C GLY A 625 62.71 -7.72 -29.18
N GLY A 626 62.81 -8.77 -28.36
CA GLY A 626 63.36 -10.06 -28.76
C GLY A 626 62.58 -10.72 -29.90
N VAL A 627 61.24 -10.70 -29.83
CA VAL A 627 60.37 -11.23 -30.90
C VAL A 627 60.55 -10.43 -32.18
N VAL A 628 60.60 -9.09 -32.11
CA VAL A 628 60.81 -8.23 -33.29
C VAL A 628 62.16 -8.51 -33.94
N VAL A 629 63.24 -8.64 -33.16
CA VAL A 629 64.57 -8.98 -33.68
C VAL A 629 64.58 -10.38 -34.31
N ALA A 630 63.94 -11.37 -33.69
CA ALA A 630 63.82 -12.71 -34.27
C ALA A 630 63.07 -12.70 -35.61
N LEU A 631 62.01 -11.89 -35.72
CA LEU A 631 61.24 -11.71 -36.95
C LEU A 631 62.05 -11.01 -38.04
N LEU A 632 62.83 -9.98 -37.69
CA LEU A 632 63.73 -9.30 -38.61
C LEU A 632 64.85 -10.23 -39.11
N ILE A 633 65.40 -11.09 -38.26
CA ILE A 633 66.39 -12.10 -38.65
C ILE A 633 65.77 -13.14 -39.59
N LEU A 634 64.53 -13.55 -39.33
CA LEU A 634 63.80 -14.47 -40.19
C LEU A 634 63.55 -13.86 -41.58
N ILE A 635 63.11 -12.59 -41.62
CA ILE A 635 62.89 -11.85 -42.87
C ILE A 635 64.21 -11.64 -43.62
N ALA A 636 65.30 -11.29 -42.93
CA ALA A 636 66.62 -11.14 -43.53
C ALA A 636 67.17 -12.46 -44.11
N ARG A 637 66.81 -13.61 -43.52
CA ARG A 637 67.14 -14.95 -44.05
C ARG A 637 66.27 -15.36 -45.23
N LEU A 638 65.07 -14.79 -45.37
CA LEU A 638 64.13 -15.07 -46.46
C LEU A 638 64.31 -14.13 -47.67
N LEU A 639 65.16 -13.11 -47.56
CA LEU A 639 65.54 -12.26 -48.69
C LEU A 639 66.61 -12.99 -49.54
N PRO A 640 66.36 -13.22 -50.85
CA PRO A 640 67.31 -13.87 -51.73
C PRO A 640 68.58 -13.02 -51.87
N LYS A 641 69.75 -13.65 -51.73
CA LYS A 641 71.04 -13.01 -51.98
C LYS A 641 71.09 -12.57 -53.45
N SER A 642 71.26 -11.29 -53.71
CA SER A 642 71.60 -10.78 -55.04
C SER A 642 72.94 -11.38 -55.45
N GLN A 643 72.95 -12.17 -56.53
CA GLN A 643 74.18 -12.47 -57.25
C GLN A 643 74.48 -11.30 -58.19
N ALA A 644 75.74 -10.83 -58.11
CA ALA A 644 76.40 -9.79 -58.90
C ALA A 644 75.97 -8.33 -58.61
#